data_AF-A0A8H7KJ85-F1
#
_entry.id   AF-A0A8H7KJ85-F1
#
_cell.length_a   1.000
_cell.length_b   1.000
_cell.length_c   1.000
_cell.angle_alpha   90.00
_cell.angle_beta   90.00
_cell.angle_gamma   90.00
#
_symmetry.space_group_name_H-M   'P 1'
#
loop_
_entity.id
_entity.type
_entity.pdbx_description
1 polymer ?
#
loop_
_entity_poly.entity_id
_entity_poly.type
_entity_poly.pdbx_seq_one_letter_code
_entity_poly.pdbx_strand_id
1 'polypeptide(L)'
;MASTSIKEYMKQRNELIHEDRKLRRDYYTTRPRSTLENEAEKIIYQLRREEAESIWQEDHPDVLHPFPGMEFLTGKKIIEQTQIFKVLQKMPKGALLHSHFDATVDTSFLLKIALKEPAMHVRVIQPLTTKNIGSILPEFSARPAELHNFEGPSLTSENYRPNIWLNIAKAREMFGLGGPEAFDKWVINAMMIQPAEAYGTHNTVDKIWQKFTSTFQVSNGLIRFIPIFRQYVRQFFLSSIEDGIMWVEPRINFLYKSMTGADGNDNVTHREMLLAFDEVIQEVKTELKQRGQENKFIGARIIYSTIKFITPEELEWYTEDCIALKKEFPHLIAGFDLVGYENETHVILYYLKALLKFKERQVEEGVEIPFYLHAGETLGDGDGADSNLYDAILLGTKRIGHGFSIVKHPKLMDMCRDRDIALEVCPISNEILRLTSSMPMHPLPIMLNHGIPVALSSDDPSVFGNMGLTYDFFQVLVSSEVTGLNTLGALARDSIEFSTMDDEQKKRAREIWEAEWEIFLTKEVFEPFWPTEVDTARPASFCSLRQAQLPRTLHIHKPQSHPISDADSTRKRSRSPSDGDQKQYKRANTGAAPSDAAPAHSSSSVERNMTSDSTAKHFSGGDDNAGSTPGSNPSDKQKDDSIKSNPDSGDKAGSSYGESSTTAPAVPPSANIHMRCLIVTQDASIIIGKGGSHVNEIREKSGARVMVSESIPGNPERILNVSGPLDAVSKAFGLIVRRINDEPFDVPSVPGSRAVTIKFMIPNSRMGSVIGKGGSKIKEIQDASGAKLNASEGMLPGSTERVLSVAGVADAIHIATYYIGTILIEAQERMPSTSNSTYRPSSQPRRPTQGGGSSYVPGYSHHAPYGPPHNPPQQLQTQQIYIPNDLVGCIIGKGGSKINEIRHMSASQIKIMEPGATGLGPNGAPGGSEGERLVVITGQPANIQMAVQLLYHRLEQEKQKQLRAQQGGSSGSS
;
A
#
# COMPACT_ATOMS: atom_id res chain seq x y z
N MET A 1 -25.87 -8.71 42.71
CA MET A 1 -27.32 -9.00 42.91
C MET A 1 -28.12 -7.85 42.30
N ALA A 2 -29.32 -8.09 41.78
CA ALA A 2 -30.13 -7.01 41.19
C ALA A 2 -30.60 -6.03 42.27
N SER A 3 -30.43 -4.73 42.05
CA SER A 3 -30.85 -3.68 42.98
C SER A 3 -32.37 -3.60 43.09
N THR A 4 -32.88 -3.50 44.31
CA THR A 4 -34.31 -3.41 44.63
C THR A 4 -34.85 -1.98 44.70
N SER A 5 -34.04 -0.95 44.42
CA SER A 5 -34.52 0.44 44.33
C SER A 5 -33.91 1.22 43.17
N ILE A 6 -34.69 2.13 42.57
CA ILE A 6 -34.26 2.97 41.45
C ILE A 6 -33.04 3.82 41.84
N LYS A 7 -33.00 4.36 43.06
CA LYS A 7 -31.87 5.18 43.54
C LYS A 7 -30.57 4.38 43.60
N GLU A 8 -30.61 3.18 44.19
CA GLU A 8 -29.43 2.32 44.30
C GLU A 8 -29.03 1.73 42.94
N TYR A 9 -29.99 1.42 42.05
CA TYR A 9 -29.68 1.03 40.68
C TYR A 9 -29.00 2.15 39.89
N MET A 10 -29.49 3.40 40.00
CA MET A 10 -28.89 4.56 39.33
C MET A 10 -27.50 4.87 39.89
N LYS A 11 -27.29 4.69 41.20
CA LYS A 11 -25.97 4.78 41.83
C LYS A 11 -25.02 3.73 41.24
N GLN A 12 -25.37 2.45 41.31
CA GLN A 12 -24.55 1.34 40.78
C GLN A 12 -24.27 1.50 39.27
N ARG A 13 -25.25 1.95 38.48
CA ARG A 13 -25.09 2.26 37.05
C ARG A 13 -24.08 3.38 36.83
N ASN A 14 -24.15 4.46 37.62
CA ASN A 14 -23.24 5.59 37.47
C ASN A 14 -21.83 5.26 37.99
N GLU A 15 -21.71 4.42 39.02
CA GLU A 15 -20.44 3.87 39.49
C GLU A 15 -19.79 2.98 38.42
N LEU A 16 -20.53 2.04 37.82
CA LEU A 16 -20.03 1.19 36.72
C LEU A 16 -19.62 2.01 35.48
N ILE A 17 -20.42 3.00 35.07
CA ILE A 17 -20.07 3.92 33.96
C ILE A 17 -18.84 4.77 34.33
N HIS A 18 -18.67 5.12 35.61
CA HIS A 18 -17.47 5.83 36.04
C HIS A 18 -16.24 4.93 35.98
N GLU A 19 -16.32 3.70 36.48
CA GLU A 19 -15.24 2.71 36.50
C GLU A 19 -14.77 2.33 35.09
N ASP A 20 -15.70 2.04 34.17
CA ASP A 20 -15.43 1.83 32.74
C ASP A 20 -14.67 3.03 32.14
N ARG A 21 -15.14 4.26 32.41
CA ARG A 21 -14.46 5.48 31.95
C ARG A 21 -13.10 5.74 32.62
N LYS A 22 -12.74 5.06 33.71
CA LYS A 22 -11.38 5.18 34.29
C LYS A 22 -10.32 4.46 33.46
N LEU A 23 -10.73 3.50 32.62
CA LEU A 23 -9.83 2.75 31.74
C LEU A 23 -9.38 3.58 30.51
N ARG A 24 -9.96 4.77 30.30
CA ARG A 24 -9.66 5.61 29.14
C ARG A 24 -8.35 6.37 29.27
N ARG A 25 -7.60 6.53 28.17
CA ARG A 25 -6.37 7.32 28.12
C ARG A 25 -6.58 8.78 28.59
N ASP A 26 -7.71 9.38 28.23
CA ASP A 26 -8.12 10.73 28.66
C ASP A 26 -8.71 10.83 30.08
N TYR A 27 -8.63 9.73 30.85
CA TYR A 27 -8.76 9.71 32.31
C TYR A 27 -7.42 9.43 33.01
N TYR A 28 -6.54 8.62 32.39
CA TYR A 28 -5.19 8.35 32.93
C TYR A 28 -4.28 9.59 32.97
N THR A 29 -4.49 10.58 32.09
CA THR A 29 -3.81 11.89 32.18
C THR A 29 -4.22 12.60 33.48
N THR A 30 -3.35 12.57 34.49
CA THR A 30 -3.69 12.69 35.93
C THR A 30 -4.20 14.05 36.45
N ARG A 31 -4.60 14.99 35.57
CA ARG A 31 -5.04 16.34 35.97
C ARG A 31 -6.57 16.45 36.13
N PRO A 32 -7.07 17.11 37.19
CA PRO A 32 -8.46 17.56 37.23
C PRO A 32 -8.73 18.54 36.08
N ARG A 33 -9.89 18.42 35.42
CA ARG A 33 -10.30 19.32 34.33
C ARG A 33 -10.52 20.74 34.86
N SER A 34 -9.99 21.75 34.14
CA SER A 34 -10.18 23.16 34.50
C SER A 34 -11.63 23.63 34.30
N THR A 35 -12.02 24.77 34.88
CA THR A 35 -13.35 25.35 34.63
C THR A 35 -13.57 25.62 33.14
N LEU A 36 -12.55 26.15 32.45
CA LEU A 36 -12.58 26.42 31.00
C LEU A 36 -12.75 25.13 30.18
N GLU A 37 -12.02 24.05 30.51
CA GLU A 37 -12.20 22.73 29.87
C GLU A 37 -13.63 22.19 30.03
N ASN A 38 -14.24 22.42 31.19
CA ASN A 38 -15.63 22.04 31.46
C ASN A 38 -16.67 23.01 30.87
N GLU A 39 -16.28 24.17 30.34
CA GLU A 39 -17.17 25.12 29.66
C GLU A 39 -17.10 24.94 28.14
N ALA A 40 -15.89 24.91 27.57
CA ALA A 40 -15.68 24.64 26.14
C ALA A 40 -16.26 23.28 25.70
N GLU A 41 -16.14 22.23 26.52
CA GLU A 41 -16.74 20.91 26.24
C GLU A 41 -18.28 20.97 26.15
N LYS A 42 -18.94 21.85 26.92
CA LYS A 42 -20.40 22.07 26.81
C LYS A 42 -20.76 22.74 25.49
N ILE A 43 -19.93 23.67 25.01
CA ILE A 43 -20.13 24.37 23.73
C ILE A 43 -19.97 23.39 22.57
N ILE A 44 -18.93 22.55 22.59
CA ILE A 44 -18.75 21.50 21.57
C ILE A 44 -19.90 20.49 21.58
N TYR A 45 -20.39 20.08 22.75
CA TYR A 45 -21.58 19.22 22.85
C TYR A 45 -22.85 19.90 22.31
N GLN A 46 -23.00 21.22 22.51
CA GLN A 46 -24.13 21.97 21.95
C GLN A 46 -24.01 22.15 20.43
N LEU A 47 -22.84 22.51 19.92
CA LEU A 47 -22.55 22.62 18.49
C LEU A 47 -22.80 21.31 17.76
N ARG A 48 -22.42 20.15 18.32
CA ARG A 48 -22.76 18.84 17.73
C ARG A 48 -24.26 18.66 17.51
N ARG A 49 -25.07 19.07 18.49
CA ARG A 49 -26.53 18.94 18.41
C ARG A 49 -27.13 19.89 17.38
N GLU A 50 -26.61 21.11 17.29
CA GLU A 50 -27.02 22.10 16.30
C GLU A 50 -26.62 21.68 14.88
N GLU A 51 -25.38 21.24 14.67
CA GLU A 51 -24.89 20.72 13.39
C GLU A 51 -25.58 19.41 12.99
N ALA A 52 -25.92 18.54 13.95
CA ALA A 52 -26.67 17.31 13.68
C ALA A 52 -28.04 17.59 13.06
N GLU A 53 -28.66 18.74 13.35
CA GLU A 53 -29.92 19.18 12.75
C GLU A 53 -29.72 20.11 11.53
N SER A 54 -28.70 20.97 11.53
CA SER A 54 -28.49 22.04 10.53
C SER A 54 -27.43 21.77 9.46
N ILE A 55 -26.69 20.67 9.55
CA ILE A 55 -25.68 20.27 8.54
C ILE A 55 -25.86 18.80 8.15
N TRP A 56 -25.92 17.90 9.13
CA TRP A 56 -25.91 16.45 8.90
C TRP A 56 -27.30 15.84 8.60
N GLN A 57 -28.38 16.61 8.77
CA GLN A 57 -29.75 16.23 8.37
C GLN A 57 -30.25 16.98 7.13
N GLU A 58 -29.46 17.86 6.52
CA GLU A 58 -29.83 18.53 5.25
C GLU A 58 -29.59 17.62 4.04
N ASP A 59 -30.28 17.91 2.93
CA ASP A 59 -30.10 17.21 1.64
C ASP A 59 -28.88 17.78 0.88
N HIS A 60 -27.75 17.07 0.89
CA HIS A 60 -26.54 17.45 0.15
C HIS A 60 -26.53 16.84 -1.26
N PRO A 61 -26.59 17.64 -2.37
CA PRO A 61 -26.80 17.10 -3.71
C PRO A 61 -25.73 16.12 -4.23
N ASP A 62 -24.48 16.29 -3.78
CA ASP A 62 -23.33 15.47 -4.19
C ASP A 62 -23.05 14.30 -3.20
N VAL A 63 -23.73 14.23 -2.05
CA VAL A 63 -23.38 13.33 -0.94
C VAL A 63 -24.64 12.63 -0.40
N LEU A 64 -24.79 11.35 -0.72
CA LEU A 64 -25.91 10.53 -0.28
C LEU A 64 -25.72 10.09 1.19
N HIS A 65 -26.71 10.41 2.05
CA HIS A 65 -26.74 10.06 3.48
C HIS A 65 -25.49 10.56 4.27
N PRO A 66 -25.28 11.88 4.37
CA PRO A 66 -24.15 12.42 5.14
C PRO A 66 -24.30 12.13 6.64
N PHE A 67 -23.18 11.91 7.33
CA PHE A 67 -23.13 11.75 8.79
C PHE A 67 -21.77 12.19 9.37
N PRO A 68 -21.71 12.60 10.65
CA PRO A 68 -20.44 12.92 11.30
C PRO A 68 -19.51 11.70 11.31
N GLY A 69 -18.31 11.84 10.75
CA GLY A 69 -17.33 10.75 10.70
C GLY A 69 -17.41 9.87 9.45
N MET A 70 -18.13 10.29 8.40
CA MET A 70 -18.19 9.58 7.12
C MET A 70 -16.89 9.64 6.30
N GLU A 71 -16.91 8.95 5.15
CA GLU A 71 -15.87 8.90 4.12
C GLU A 71 -15.32 10.31 3.77
N PHE A 72 -14.03 10.53 4.02
CA PHE A 72 -13.40 11.85 4.06
C PHE A 72 -13.44 12.59 2.72
N LEU A 73 -13.05 11.94 1.62
CA LEU A 73 -12.89 12.63 0.33
C LEU A 73 -14.23 13.15 -0.23
N THR A 74 -15.34 12.57 0.21
CA THR A 74 -16.72 13.02 -0.05
C THR A 74 -17.22 13.98 1.02
N GLY A 75 -16.97 13.69 2.30
CA GLY A 75 -17.43 14.49 3.44
C GLY A 75 -16.69 15.82 3.62
N LYS A 76 -15.48 15.99 3.07
CA LYS A 76 -14.59 17.16 3.32
C LYS A 76 -15.30 18.51 3.19
N LYS A 77 -16.05 18.73 2.10
CA LYS A 77 -16.79 19.99 1.89
C LYS A 77 -17.86 20.27 2.94
N ILE A 78 -18.42 19.22 3.56
CA ILE A 78 -19.41 19.33 4.64
C ILE A 78 -18.68 19.61 5.95
N ILE A 79 -17.55 18.93 6.20
CA ILE A 79 -16.67 19.18 7.35
C ILE A 79 -16.22 20.65 7.40
N GLU A 80 -15.77 21.21 6.28
CA GLU A 80 -15.35 22.62 6.12
C GLU A 80 -16.48 23.64 6.48
N GLN A 81 -17.75 23.25 6.41
CA GLN A 81 -18.88 24.10 6.76
C GLN A 81 -19.19 24.12 8.27
N THR A 82 -18.81 23.09 9.02
CA THR A 82 -19.06 22.99 10.47
C THR A 82 -18.43 24.14 11.25
N GLN A 83 -19.04 24.51 12.37
CA GLN A 83 -18.43 25.41 13.36
C GLN A 83 -17.36 24.65 14.17
N ILE A 84 -17.57 23.35 14.44
CA ILE A 84 -16.59 22.48 15.10
C ILE A 84 -15.24 22.49 14.36
N PHE A 85 -15.21 22.32 13.03
CA PHE A 85 -13.97 22.41 12.26
C PHE A 85 -13.28 23.78 12.41
N LYS A 86 -14.06 24.87 12.34
CA LYS A 86 -13.57 26.26 12.49
C LYS A 86 -13.06 26.59 13.89
N VAL A 87 -13.52 25.86 14.92
CA VAL A 87 -12.91 25.86 16.24
C VAL A 87 -11.58 25.09 16.21
N LEU A 88 -11.55 23.87 15.68
CA LEU A 88 -10.36 23.03 15.65
C LEU A 88 -9.20 23.60 14.80
N GLN A 89 -9.48 24.42 13.79
CA GLN A 89 -8.47 25.21 13.07
C GLN A 89 -7.64 26.10 14.01
N LYS A 90 -8.23 26.56 15.13
CA LYS A 90 -7.56 27.38 16.15
C LYS A 90 -6.90 26.56 17.26
N MET A 91 -7.11 25.24 17.32
CA MET A 91 -6.59 24.39 18.39
C MET A 91 -5.06 24.20 18.23
N PRO A 92 -4.26 24.36 19.31
CA PRO A 92 -2.86 23.94 19.32
C PRO A 92 -2.80 22.40 19.43
N LYS A 93 -2.10 21.74 18.49
CA LYS A 93 -2.21 20.28 18.29
C LYS A 93 -1.02 19.48 18.84
N GLY A 94 -0.02 20.17 19.37
CA GLY A 94 1.22 19.56 19.86
C GLY A 94 2.16 19.24 18.70
N ALA A 95 2.46 17.96 18.49
CA ALA A 95 3.42 17.49 17.49
C ALA A 95 2.79 16.55 16.43
N LEU A 96 3.29 16.62 15.20
CA LEU A 96 3.06 15.62 14.14
C LEU A 96 4.16 14.56 14.22
N LEU A 97 3.87 13.43 14.85
CA LEU A 97 4.86 12.37 15.06
C LEU A 97 4.97 11.38 13.90
N HIS A 98 3.97 11.33 13.01
CA HIS A 98 3.91 10.38 11.90
C HIS A 98 3.41 11.05 10.62
N SER A 99 4.27 11.07 9.61
CA SER A 99 3.97 11.49 8.24
C SER A 99 5.11 11.07 7.32
N HIS A 100 4.84 10.79 6.04
CA HIS A 100 5.90 10.59 5.05
C HIS A 100 6.24 11.91 4.37
N PHE A 101 7.51 12.31 4.44
CA PHE A 101 7.98 13.63 4.01
C PHE A 101 7.53 14.00 2.59
N ASP A 102 7.61 13.07 1.65
CA ASP A 102 7.26 13.24 0.24
C ASP A 102 5.74 13.41 -0.04
N ALA A 103 4.92 13.40 1.02
CA ALA A 103 3.50 13.74 0.99
C ALA A 103 3.06 14.84 2.00
N THR A 104 4.00 15.60 2.60
CA THR A 104 3.66 16.67 3.58
C THR A 104 3.40 18.08 3.02
N VAL A 105 3.42 18.30 1.70
CA VAL A 105 3.14 19.63 1.09
C VAL A 105 2.11 19.54 -0.04
N ASP A 106 1.15 20.47 -0.05
CA ASP A 106 0.11 20.61 -1.07
C ASP A 106 0.63 20.46 -2.52
N THR A 107 -0.04 19.61 -3.29
CA THR A 107 0.31 19.28 -4.68
C THR A 107 0.28 20.49 -5.61
N SER A 108 -0.60 21.46 -5.34
CA SER A 108 -0.71 22.72 -6.10
C SER A 108 0.49 23.63 -5.85
N PHE A 109 0.97 23.71 -4.60
CA PHE A 109 2.21 24.41 -4.24
C PHE A 109 3.43 23.73 -4.87
N LEU A 110 3.54 22.40 -4.78
CA LEU A 110 4.62 21.63 -5.39
C LEU A 110 4.72 21.89 -6.90
N LEU A 111 3.60 21.82 -7.62
CA LEU A 111 3.56 22.15 -9.05
C LEU A 111 3.92 23.62 -9.30
N LYS A 112 3.42 24.55 -8.48
CA LYS A 112 3.68 26.00 -8.59
C LYS A 112 5.15 26.38 -8.36
N ILE A 113 5.92 25.63 -7.57
CA ILE A 113 7.38 25.82 -7.48
C ILE A 113 8.10 25.11 -8.63
N ALA A 114 7.70 23.89 -9.01
CA ALA A 114 8.27 23.15 -10.14
C ALA A 114 8.16 23.91 -11.47
N LEU A 115 7.05 24.61 -11.72
CA LEU A 115 6.82 25.43 -12.92
C LEU A 115 7.74 26.65 -13.04
N LYS A 116 8.49 27.02 -11.98
CA LYS A 116 9.47 28.12 -12.01
C LYS A 116 10.88 27.64 -12.37
N GLU A 117 11.17 26.36 -12.17
CA GLU A 117 12.53 25.82 -12.29
C GLU A 117 12.86 25.52 -13.76
N PRO A 118 13.81 26.23 -14.41
CA PRO A 118 14.14 26.00 -15.82
C PRO A 118 14.61 24.56 -16.10
N ALA A 119 15.25 23.95 -15.10
CA ALA A 119 15.72 22.59 -15.14
C ALA A 119 14.61 21.53 -15.08
N MET A 120 13.39 21.85 -14.63
CA MET A 120 12.36 20.84 -14.44
C MET A 120 11.69 20.45 -15.76
N HIS A 121 11.68 19.15 -16.04
CA HIS A 121 11.12 18.58 -17.27
C HIS A 121 10.08 17.50 -16.95
N VAL A 122 9.15 17.33 -17.88
CA VAL A 122 8.09 16.31 -17.86
C VAL A 122 8.18 15.42 -19.11
N ARG A 123 7.80 14.15 -18.99
CA ARG A 123 7.57 13.25 -20.12
C ARG A 123 6.36 12.34 -19.90
N VAL A 124 5.92 11.68 -20.97
CA VAL A 124 4.90 10.63 -20.94
C VAL A 124 5.27 9.47 -21.86
N ILE A 125 4.77 8.27 -21.56
CA ILE A 125 5.08 7.06 -22.32
C ILE A 125 4.39 6.98 -23.71
N GLN A 126 3.43 7.86 -23.98
CA GLN A 126 2.73 7.97 -25.28
C GLN A 126 1.99 9.33 -25.37
N PRO A 127 1.64 9.82 -26.58
CA PRO A 127 0.85 11.04 -26.74
C PRO A 127 -0.45 11.04 -25.91
N LEU A 128 -0.72 12.18 -25.27
CA LEU A 128 -1.93 12.39 -24.48
C LEU A 128 -3.12 12.73 -25.38
N THR A 129 -4.27 12.15 -25.03
CA THR A 129 -5.56 12.32 -25.68
C THR A 129 -6.67 12.34 -24.62
N THR A 130 -7.85 12.81 -24.97
CA THR A 130 -9.04 12.74 -24.10
C THR A 130 -9.42 11.32 -23.65
N LYS A 131 -8.87 10.26 -24.28
CA LYS A 131 -9.16 8.85 -23.98
C LYS A 131 -8.16 8.19 -23.04
N ASN A 132 -6.92 8.70 -22.94
CA ASN A 132 -5.84 8.07 -22.15
C ASN A 132 -5.25 8.99 -21.07
N ILE A 133 -5.54 10.30 -21.06
CA ILE A 133 -5.04 11.26 -20.06
C ILE A 133 -5.29 10.83 -18.61
N GLY A 134 -6.44 10.23 -18.29
CA GLY A 134 -6.75 9.68 -16.97
C GLY A 134 -6.09 8.33 -16.63
N SER A 135 -5.16 7.86 -17.45
CA SER A 135 -4.44 6.58 -17.27
C SER A 135 -2.94 6.66 -17.60
N ILE A 136 -2.47 7.81 -18.09
CA ILE A 136 -1.07 8.08 -18.37
C ILE A 136 -0.61 9.12 -17.36
N LEU A 137 0.29 8.68 -16.48
CA LEU A 137 0.90 9.52 -15.46
C LEU A 137 2.06 10.33 -16.07
N PRO A 138 2.30 11.56 -15.61
CA PRO A 138 3.53 12.29 -15.92
C PRO A 138 4.71 11.69 -15.16
N GLU A 139 5.86 11.59 -15.81
CA GLU A 139 7.15 11.44 -15.13
C GLU A 139 7.87 12.79 -15.12
N PHE A 140 8.48 13.14 -13.98
CA PHE A 140 9.23 14.38 -13.79
C PHE A 140 10.71 14.11 -13.51
N SER A 141 11.57 15.06 -13.87
CA SER A 141 13.01 15.05 -13.55
C SER A 141 13.63 16.40 -13.87
N ALA A 142 14.55 16.85 -13.03
CA ALA A 142 15.46 17.93 -13.42
C ALA A 142 16.43 17.47 -14.53
N ARG A 143 16.99 18.42 -15.29
CA ARG A 143 17.90 18.17 -16.43
C ARG A 143 19.06 19.17 -16.43
N PRO A 144 20.25 18.79 -16.94
CA PRO A 144 21.35 19.73 -17.16
C PRO A 144 21.01 20.86 -18.13
N ALA A 145 21.67 22.01 -17.96
CA ALA A 145 21.41 23.25 -18.71
C ALA A 145 21.46 23.08 -20.24
N GLU A 146 22.32 22.18 -20.72
CA GLU A 146 22.45 21.78 -22.13
C GLU A 146 21.13 21.33 -22.75
N LEU A 147 20.24 20.73 -21.94
CA LEU A 147 18.98 20.12 -22.39
C LEU A 147 17.75 21.02 -22.19
N HIS A 148 17.87 22.13 -21.46
CA HIS A 148 16.73 23.04 -21.17
C HIS A 148 16.11 23.64 -22.43
N ASN A 149 16.91 23.79 -23.49
CA ASN A 149 16.51 24.35 -24.77
C ASN A 149 16.01 23.31 -25.77
N PHE A 150 15.76 22.06 -25.35
CA PHE A 150 15.15 21.06 -26.24
C PHE A 150 13.68 21.40 -26.51
N GLU A 151 13.40 21.83 -27.74
CA GLU A 151 12.04 22.09 -28.20
C GLU A 151 11.47 20.87 -28.93
N GLY A 152 10.33 20.38 -28.46
CA GLY A 152 9.61 19.25 -29.03
C GLY A 152 8.11 19.54 -29.18
N PRO A 153 7.40 18.75 -29.98
CA PRO A 153 5.94 18.84 -30.08
C PRO A 153 5.29 18.58 -28.72
N SER A 154 4.18 19.26 -28.45
CA SER A 154 3.39 19.15 -27.20
C SER A 154 3.10 17.70 -26.81
N LEU A 155 3.01 17.42 -25.50
CA LEU A 155 2.57 16.13 -24.94
C LEU A 155 1.24 15.63 -25.55
N THR A 156 0.38 16.55 -26.02
CA THR A 156 -0.93 16.26 -26.61
C THR A 156 -0.94 16.21 -28.15
N SER A 157 0.24 16.23 -28.79
CA SER A 157 0.38 16.19 -30.25
C SER A 157 0.52 14.76 -30.75
N GLU A 158 -0.10 14.43 -31.88
CA GLU A 158 0.12 13.15 -32.58
C GLU A 158 1.59 12.95 -32.99
N ASN A 159 2.36 14.05 -33.12
CA ASN A 159 3.80 14.02 -33.40
C ASN A 159 4.68 13.85 -32.15
N TYR A 160 4.11 13.77 -30.94
CA TYR A 160 4.89 13.55 -29.71
C TYR A 160 5.57 12.19 -29.75
N ARG A 161 6.90 12.19 -29.57
CA ARG A 161 7.69 10.96 -29.50
C ARG A 161 7.66 10.46 -28.04
N PRO A 162 7.23 9.22 -27.78
CA PRO A 162 7.27 8.61 -26.46
C PRO A 162 8.58 8.88 -25.69
N ASN A 163 8.42 9.22 -24.40
CA ASN A 163 9.51 9.38 -23.42
C ASN A 163 10.50 10.54 -23.66
N ILE A 164 10.26 11.45 -24.62
CA ILE A 164 11.07 12.69 -24.72
C ILE A 164 10.73 13.64 -23.57
N TRP A 165 11.76 14.24 -22.98
CA TRP A 165 11.64 15.26 -21.95
C TRP A 165 11.34 16.61 -22.58
N LEU A 166 10.31 17.30 -22.07
CA LEU A 166 9.99 18.69 -22.41
C LEU A 166 10.08 19.53 -21.13
N ASN A 167 10.57 20.76 -21.20
CA ASN A 167 10.52 21.68 -20.06
C ASN A 167 9.06 21.83 -19.57
N ILE A 168 8.85 21.75 -18.25
CA ILE A 168 7.51 21.66 -17.66
C ILE A 168 6.63 22.87 -17.96
N ALA A 169 7.19 24.07 -18.00
CA ALA A 169 6.45 25.30 -18.30
C ALA A 169 6.01 25.36 -19.77
N LYS A 170 6.90 25.00 -20.72
CA LYS A 170 6.54 24.88 -22.14
C LYS A 170 5.50 23.78 -22.37
N ALA A 171 5.62 22.64 -21.68
CA ALA A 171 4.67 21.53 -21.77
C ALA A 171 3.26 21.92 -21.27
N ARG A 172 3.18 22.75 -20.22
CA ARG A 172 1.95 23.37 -19.70
C ARG A 172 1.35 24.38 -20.68
N GLU A 173 2.16 25.29 -21.23
CA GLU A 173 1.73 26.30 -22.20
C GLU A 173 1.15 25.66 -23.47
N MET A 174 1.81 24.64 -24.01
CA MET A 174 1.44 23.97 -25.25
C MET A 174 0.33 22.92 -25.10
N PHE A 175 -0.36 22.82 -23.95
CA PHE A 175 -1.23 21.70 -23.62
C PHE A 175 -2.60 21.74 -24.33
N GLY A 176 -2.72 21.02 -25.45
CA GLY A 176 -3.90 21.06 -26.33
C GLY A 176 -5.18 20.40 -25.79
N LEU A 177 -5.17 19.82 -24.58
CA LEU A 177 -6.32 19.14 -23.97
C LEU A 177 -7.03 20.01 -22.92
N GLY A 178 -7.33 21.26 -23.29
CA GLY A 178 -8.00 22.23 -22.42
C GLY A 178 -7.10 23.30 -21.82
N GLY A 179 -5.86 23.42 -22.29
CA GLY A 179 -4.95 24.51 -21.91
C GLY A 179 -4.20 24.28 -20.60
N PRO A 180 -3.50 25.31 -20.12
CA PRO A 180 -2.63 25.23 -18.94
C PRO A 180 -3.33 24.76 -17.66
N GLU A 181 -4.58 25.16 -17.45
CA GLU A 181 -5.39 24.80 -16.28
C GLU A 181 -5.78 23.32 -16.30
N ALA A 182 -5.91 22.73 -17.49
CA ALA A 182 -6.15 21.29 -17.66
C ALA A 182 -4.87 20.46 -17.47
N PHE A 183 -3.70 21.01 -17.82
CA PHE A 183 -2.40 20.43 -17.46
C PHE A 183 -2.24 20.38 -15.93
N ASP A 184 -2.48 21.51 -15.25
CA ASP A 184 -2.34 21.59 -13.80
C ASP A 184 -3.25 20.58 -13.09
N LYS A 185 -4.52 20.51 -13.50
CA LYS A 185 -5.47 19.54 -12.96
C LYS A 185 -5.06 18.09 -13.22
N TRP A 186 -4.49 17.78 -14.38
CA TRP A 186 -3.99 16.43 -14.68
C TRP A 186 -2.80 16.04 -13.79
N VAL A 187 -1.84 16.95 -13.60
CA VAL A 187 -0.66 16.71 -12.74
C VAL A 187 -1.05 16.61 -11.26
N ILE A 188 -1.92 17.51 -10.77
CA ILE A 188 -2.43 17.46 -9.39
C ILE A 188 -3.19 16.15 -9.14
N ASN A 189 -4.11 15.77 -10.03
CA ASN A 189 -4.87 14.51 -9.90
C ASN A 189 -4.00 13.25 -10.04
N ALA A 190 -2.81 13.34 -10.64
CA ALA A 190 -1.84 12.26 -10.69
C ALA A 190 -1.08 12.08 -9.35
N MET A 191 -0.95 13.14 -8.55
CA MET A 191 -0.30 13.13 -7.23
C MET A 191 -1.29 12.99 -6.05
N MET A 192 -2.60 12.88 -6.31
CA MET A 192 -3.64 12.73 -5.28
C MET A 192 -4.55 11.53 -5.53
N ILE A 193 -5.18 11.02 -4.47
CA ILE A 193 -6.31 10.09 -4.56
C ILE A 193 -7.61 10.91 -4.74
N GLN A 194 -8.37 10.60 -5.79
CA GLN A 194 -9.67 11.24 -6.05
C GLN A 194 -10.83 10.47 -5.40
N PRO A 195 -11.96 11.13 -5.03
CA PRO A 195 -13.11 10.44 -4.43
C PRO A 195 -13.66 9.30 -5.30
N ALA A 196 -13.70 9.51 -6.63
CA ALA A 196 -14.13 8.49 -7.60
C ALA A 196 -13.14 7.32 -7.73
N GLU A 197 -11.87 7.53 -7.38
CA GLU A 197 -10.87 6.47 -7.31
C GLU A 197 -11.03 5.66 -6.02
N ALA A 198 -10.99 6.31 -4.85
CA ALA A 198 -11.12 5.66 -3.54
C ALA A 198 -12.44 4.88 -3.41
N TYR A 199 -13.56 5.55 -3.69
CA TYR A 199 -14.90 5.02 -3.39
C TYR A 199 -15.55 4.29 -4.56
N GLY A 200 -15.19 4.65 -5.81
CA GLY A 200 -15.71 4.02 -7.03
C GLY A 200 -14.87 2.84 -7.55
N THR A 201 -13.67 3.11 -8.06
CA THR A 201 -12.93 2.16 -8.91
C THR A 201 -11.89 1.29 -8.17
N HIS A 202 -11.22 1.85 -7.16
CA HIS A 202 -10.17 1.21 -6.37
C HIS A 202 -10.75 0.62 -5.07
N ASN A 203 -11.88 -0.07 -5.18
CA ASN A 203 -12.70 -0.58 -4.08
C ASN A 203 -12.15 -1.81 -3.33
N THR A 204 -10.83 -2.00 -3.29
CA THR A 204 -10.14 -3.03 -2.48
C THR A 204 -8.77 -2.49 -2.04
N VAL A 205 -8.25 -2.98 -0.91
CA VAL A 205 -6.97 -2.53 -0.31
C VAL A 205 -5.84 -2.52 -1.36
N ASP A 206 -5.60 -3.64 -2.07
CA ASP A 206 -4.55 -3.75 -3.11
C ASP A 206 -4.68 -2.67 -4.21
N LYS A 207 -5.91 -2.33 -4.61
CA LYS A 207 -6.14 -1.35 -5.69
C LYS A 207 -5.85 0.06 -5.22
N ILE A 208 -6.33 0.42 -4.02
CA ILE A 208 -6.09 1.77 -3.52
C ILE A 208 -4.61 1.95 -3.16
N TRP A 209 -3.94 0.91 -2.68
CA TRP A 209 -2.49 0.89 -2.50
C TRP A 209 -1.71 0.98 -3.82
N GLN A 210 -2.19 0.41 -4.92
CA GLN A 210 -1.60 0.63 -6.25
C GLN A 210 -1.74 2.10 -6.71
N LYS A 211 -2.92 2.71 -6.51
CA LYS A 211 -3.13 4.15 -6.80
C LYS A 211 -2.29 5.04 -5.89
N PHE A 212 -2.26 4.77 -4.59
CA PHE A 212 -1.45 5.46 -3.58
C PHE A 212 0.03 5.39 -3.94
N THR A 213 0.58 4.20 -4.17
CA THR A 213 1.98 4.02 -4.62
C THR A 213 2.29 4.82 -5.90
N SER A 214 1.31 4.98 -6.80
CA SER A 214 1.50 5.75 -8.04
C SER A 214 1.60 7.27 -7.83
N THR A 215 1.07 7.84 -6.73
CA THR A 215 1.21 9.29 -6.48
C THR A 215 2.64 9.66 -6.10
N PHE A 216 3.30 8.84 -5.26
CA PHE A 216 4.73 8.99 -4.96
C PHE A 216 5.60 8.79 -6.20
N GLN A 217 5.28 7.84 -7.08
CA GLN A 217 6.01 7.65 -8.35
C GLN A 217 6.00 8.92 -9.22
N VAL A 218 4.92 9.71 -9.15
CA VAL A 218 4.80 11.01 -9.83
C VAL A 218 5.54 12.12 -9.06
N SER A 219 5.29 12.29 -7.75
CA SER A 219 5.84 13.41 -6.96
C SER A 219 7.35 13.31 -6.75
N ASN A 220 7.89 12.09 -6.63
CA ASN A 220 9.31 11.82 -6.38
C ASN A 220 10.27 12.52 -7.36
N GLY A 221 9.90 12.62 -8.64
CA GLY A 221 10.69 13.31 -9.67
C GLY A 221 10.70 14.84 -9.56
N LEU A 222 9.77 15.42 -8.79
CA LEU A 222 9.73 16.84 -8.44
C LEU A 222 10.50 17.09 -7.13
N ILE A 223 10.24 16.27 -6.12
CA ILE A 223 10.75 16.47 -4.75
C ILE A 223 12.25 16.17 -4.65
N ARG A 224 12.77 15.19 -5.40
CA ARG A 224 14.20 14.84 -5.44
C ARG A 224 15.08 15.81 -6.27
N PHE A 225 14.87 17.11 -6.13
CA PHE A 225 15.67 18.16 -6.77
C PHE A 225 15.93 19.30 -5.77
N ILE A 226 17.20 19.60 -5.45
CA ILE A 226 17.58 20.51 -4.34
C ILE A 226 16.84 21.86 -4.31
N PRO A 227 16.68 22.60 -5.43
CA PRO A 227 15.95 23.87 -5.44
C PRO A 227 14.47 23.74 -5.06
N ILE A 228 13.82 22.63 -5.41
CA ILE A 228 12.45 22.32 -4.98
C ILE A 228 12.45 21.83 -3.53
N PHE A 229 13.38 20.93 -3.16
CA PHE A 229 13.49 20.36 -1.81
C PHE A 229 13.53 21.44 -0.71
N ARG A 230 14.35 22.49 -0.86
CA ARG A 230 14.42 23.58 0.14
C ARG A 230 13.09 24.34 0.26
N GLN A 231 12.43 24.63 -0.87
CA GLN A 231 11.12 25.28 -0.88
C GLN A 231 10.02 24.36 -0.27
N TYR A 232 10.15 23.05 -0.48
CA TYR A 232 9.26 22.02 0.07
C TYR A 232 9.39 21.91 1.59
N VAL A 233 10.60 21.67 2.12
CA VAL A 233 10.87 21.62 3.57
C VAL A 233 10.33 22.86 4.28
N ARG A 234 10.58 24.03 3.67
CA ARG A 234 10.11 25.31 4.21
C ARG A 234 8.59 25.41 4.24
N GLN A 235 7.90 25.00 3.17
CA GLN A 235 6.45 25.02 3.12
C GLN A 235 5.83 24.03 4.12
N PHE A 236 6.40 22.83 4.27
CA PHE A 236 5.97 21.84 5.26
C PHE A 236 5.97 22.43 6.68
N PHE A 237 7.07 23.05 7.11
CA PHE A 237 7.13 23.70 8.42
C PHE A 237 6.10 24.83 8.52
N LEU A 238 6.00 25.72 7.53
CA LEU A 238 5.08 26.85 7.58
C LEU A 238 3.61 26.43 7.65
N SER A 239 3.17 25.43 6.88
CA SER A 239 1.78 24.92 6.97
C SER A 239 1.52 24.13 8.26
N SER A 240 2.53 23.45 8.81
CA SER A 240 2.42 22.80 10.12
C SER A 240 2.21 23.83 11.23
N ILE A 241 3.00 24.91 11.22
CA ILE A 241 2.88 26.03 12.16
C ILE A 241 1.53 26.75 12.03
N GLU A 242 1.02 26.90 10.80
CA GLU A 242 -0.28 27.51 10.52
C GLU A 242 -1.44 26.69 11.09
N ASP A 243 -1.37 25.36 11.02
CA ASP A 243 -2.35 24.45 11.65
C ASP A 243 -2.09 24.20 13.15
N GLY A 244 -1.20 24.96 13.80
CA GLY A 244 -0.97 24.89 15.25
C GLY A 244 -0.11 23.70 15.72
N ILE A 245 0.77 23.19 14.84
CA ILE A 245 1.70 22.09 15.12
C ILE A 245 3.09 22.69 15.41
N MET A 246 3.62 22.45 16.62
CA MET A 246 4.85 23.08 17.10
C MET A 246 6.13 22.24 16.90
N TRP A 247 5.98 20.97 16.51
CA TRP A 247 7.08 20.01 16.30
C TRP A 247 6.67 18.95 15.28
N VAL A 248 7.63 18.47 14.47
CA VAL A 248 7.37 17.46 13.43
C VAL A 248 8.46 16.40 13.37
N GLU A 249 8.08 15.14 13.14
CA GLU A 249 8.98 13.98 12.99
C GLU A 249 8.66 13.16 11.73
N PRO A 250 8.78 13.75 10.53
CA PRO A 250 8.56 13.03 9.29
C PRO A 250 9.50 11.83 9.12
N ARG A 251 8.96 10.76 8.54
CA ARG A 251 9.74 9.72 7.88
C ARG A 251 10.31 10.29 6.58
N ILE A 252 11.63 10.31 6.45
CA ILE A 252 12.30 10.57 5.16
C ILE A 252 12.75 9.23 4.58
N ASN A 253 12.36 8.98 3.33
CA ASN A 253 12.66 7.74 2.61
C ASN A 253 14.00 7.85 1.87
N PHE A 254 15.02 7.16 2.40
CA PHE A 254 16.40 7.19 1.90
C PHE A 254 16.71 6.12 0.85
N LEU A 255 15.70 5.45 0.28
CA LEU A 255 15.88 4.42 -0.76
C LEU A 255 16.85 4.86 -1.89
N TYR A 256 16.71 6.08 -2.37
CA TYR A 256 17.59 6.66 -3.39
C TYR A 256 18.84 7.26 -2.76
N LYS A 257 19.99 6.59 -2.97
CA LYS A 257 21.31 6.91 -2.38
C LYS A 257 21.91 8.29 -2.76
N SER A 258 21.22 9.05 -3.61
CA SER A 258 21.50 10.45 -3.94
C SER A 258 20.24 11.17 -4.43
N MET A 259 20.32 12.50 -4.55
CA MET A 259 19.27 13.40 -5.04
C MET A 259 19.81 14.26 -6.18
N THR A 260 18.93 14.82 -7.04
CA THR A 260 19.37 15.63 -8.17
C THR A 260 19.80 17.04 -7.71
N GLY A 261 21.03 17.42 -8.04
CA GLY A 261 21.60 18.74 -7.78
C GLY A 261 21.08 19.83 -8.70
N ALA A 262 21.40 21.08 -8.38
CA ALA A 262 20.98 22.25 -9.16
C ALA A 262 21.58 22.29 -10.58
N ASP A 263 22.62 21.51 -10.85
CA ASP A 263 23.21 21.28 -12.17
C ASP A 263 22.45 20.22 -13.01
N GLY A 264 21.46 19.53 -12.42
CA GLY A 264 20.64 18.53 -13.09
C GLY A 264 21.21 17.10 -13.08
N ASN A 265 22.22 16.81 -12.23
CA ASN A 265 22.83 15.49 -12.07
C ASN A 265 22.52 14.87 -10.69
N ASP A 266 22.49 13.54 -10.57
CA ASP A 266 22.18 12.83 -9.31
C ASP A 266 23.40 12.74 -8.36
N ASN A 267 23.91 13.91 -7.96
CA ASN A 267 25.17 14.09 -7.25
C ASN A 267 25.04 14.48 -5.75
N VAL A 268 23.83 14.82 -5.27
CA VAL A 268 23.63 15.29 -3.89
C VAL A 268 23.51 14.11 -2.93
N THR A 269 24.35 14.07 -1.91
CA THR A 269 24.37 13.01 -0.89
C THR A 269 23.28 13.18 0.18
N HIS A 270 22.98 12.13 0.94
CA HIS A 270 22.11 12.20 2.12
C HIS A 270 22.58 13.25 3.14
N ARG A 271 23.91 13.41 3.29
CA ARG A 271 24.53 14.43 4.14
C ARG A 271 24.15 15.85 3.71
N GLU A 272 24.22 16.14 2.41
CA GLU A 272 23.86 17.46 1.86
C GLU A 272 22.34 17.71 1.89
N MET A 273 21.53 16.65 1.77
CA MET A 273 20.08 16.70 2.00
C MET A 273 19.75 17.06 3.46
N LEU A 274 20.46 16.47 4.44
CA LEU A 274 20.30 16.80 5.87
C LEU A 274 20.74 18.24 6.19
N LEU A 275 21.87 18.70 5.63
CA LEU A 275 22.31 20.09 5.76
C LEU A 275 21.25 21.06 5.23
N ALA A 276 20.70 20.80 4.03
CA ALA A 276 19.64 21.61 3.45
C ALA A 276 18.33 21.59 4.27
N PHE A 277 18.05 20.51 5.01
CA PHE A 277 16.91 20.41 5.92
C PHE A 277 17.11 21.23 7.20
N ASP A 278 18.29 21.12 7.84
CA ASP A 278 18.62 21.85 9.07
C ASP A 278 18.73 23.36 8.82
N GLU A 279 19.38 23.78 7.74
CA GLU A 279 19.46 25.19 7.36
C GLU A 279 18.05 25.81 7.26
N VAL A 280 17.07 25.11 6.69
CA VAL A 280 15.68 25.57 6.62
C VAL A 280 14.98 25.56 7.99
N ILE A 281 15.30 24.63 8.90
CA ILE A 281 14.86 24.70 10.31
C ILE A 281 15.38 26.00 10.95
N GLN A 282 16.68 26.32 10.79
CA GLN A 282 17.28 27.51 11.39
C GLN A 282 16.77 28.81 10.75
N GLU A 283 16.54 28.84 9.43
CA GLU A 283 15.87 29.94 8.72
C GLU A 283 14.49 30.23 9.34
N VAL A 284 13.61 29.23 9.43
CA VAL A 284 12.24 29.38 9.94
C VAL A 284 12.23 29.80 11.42
N LYS A 285 13.06 29.17 12.27
CA LYS A 285 13.18 29.54 13.70
C LYS A 285 13.73 30.96 13.88
N THR A 286 14.64 31.40 13.02
CA THR A 286 15.16 32.77 13.04
C THR A 286 14.10 33.79 12.65
N GLU A 287 13.32 33.53 11.59
CA GLU A 287 12.21 34.41 11.19
C GLU A 287 11.11 34.52 12.25
N LEU A 288 10.74 33.40 12.88
CA LEU A 288 9.76 33.41 13.98
C LEU A 288 10.25 34.25 15.15
N LYS A 289 11.53 34.08 15.55
CA LYS A 289 12.15 34.89 16.62
C LYS A 289 12.21 36.38 16.27
N GLN A 290 12.47 36.74 15.01
CA GLN A 290 12.41 38.14 14.56
C GLN A 290 11.00 38.74 14.62
N ARG A 291 9.96 37.90 14.64
CA ARG A 291 8.54 38.31 14.75
C ARG A 291 7.97 38.19 16.17
N GLY A 292 8.74 37.74 17.15
CA GLY A 292 8.24 37.42 18.50
C GLY A 292 7.29 36.21 18.53
N GLN A 293 7.57 35.21 17.70
CA GLN A 293 6.74 34.02 17.49
C GLN A 293 7.54 32.71 17.68
N GLU A 294 8.71 32.75 18.33
CA GLU A 294 9.61 31.61 18.57
C GLU A 294 9.04 30.47 19.43
N ASN A 295 7.85 30.64 19.99
CA ASN A 295 7.11 29.61 20.70
C ASN A 295 6.19 28.80 19.76
N LYS A 296 5.88 29.30 18.55
CA LYS A 296 5.05 28.59 17.57
C LYS A 296 5.74 27.38 16.92
N PHE A 297 7.08 27.30 16.99
CA PHE A 297 7.84 26.18 16.43
C PHE A 297 9.08 25.88 17.28
N ILE A 298 9.11 24.70 17.88
CA ILE A 298 10.24 24.20 18.66
C ILE A 298 11.33 23.66 17.73
N GLY A 299 10.94 22.99 16.63
CA GLY A 299 11.84 22.43 15.63
C GLY A 299 11.27 21.20 14.93
N ALA A 300 12.15 20.42 14.32
CA ALA A 300 11.83 19.17 13.63
C ALA A 300 12.96 18.17 13.84
N ARG A 301 12.66 16.88 13.65
CA ARG A 301 13.65 15.81 13.47
C ARG A 301 13.23 14.87 12.34
N ILE A 302 14.14 13.98 11.94
CA ILE A 302 13.97 13.03 10.84
C ILE A 302 13.96 11.62 11.40
N ILE A 303 12.91 10.85 11.09
CA ILE A 303 12.96 9.39 11.22
C ILE A 303 13.52 8.86 9.90
N TYR A 304 14.66 8.18 9.97
CA TYR A 304 15.29 7.57 8.80
C TYR A 304 14.46 6.36 8.38
N SER A 305 14.05 6.28 7.12
CA SER A 305 13.25 5.15 6.63
C SER A 305 13.71 4.62 5.29
N THR A 306 13.42 3.34 5.04
CA THR A 306 13.57 2.69 3.73
C THR A 306 12.44 1.68 3.55
N ILE A 307 12.23 1.19 2.32
CA ILE A 307 11.01 0.44 1.95
C ILE A 307 11.20 -1.07 2.14
N LYS A 308 10.18 -1.73 2.72
CA LYS A 308 10.10 -3.18 3.00
C LYS A 308 10.17 -4.14 1.79
N PHE A 309 10.63 -3.70 0.61
CA PHE A 309 10.91 -4.60 -0.53
C PHE A 309 12.40 -4.89 -0.77
N ILE A 310 13.32 -4.19 -0.10
CA ILE A 310 14.78 -4.40 -0.26
C ILE A 310 15.25 -5.72 0.36
N THR A 311 16.45 -6.17 -0.01
CA THR A 311 17.12 -7.31 0.67
C THR A 311 17.65 -6.94 2.06
N PRO A 312 17.87 -7.91 2.98
CA PRO A 312 18.55 -7.66 4.25
C PRO A 312 19.97 -7.11 4.07
N GLU A 313 20.67 -7.54 3.01
CA GLU A 313 22.01 -7.06 2.66
C GLU A 313 22.00 -5.59 2.19
N GLU A 314 20.97 -5.16 1.47
CA GLU A 314 20.74 -3.73 1.18
C GLU A 314 20.35 -2.95 2.44
N LEU A 315 19.54 -3.54 3.33
CA LEU A 315 19.18 -2.92 4.61
C LEU A 315 20.41 -2.64 5.48
N GLU A 316 21.40 -3.55 5.54
CA GLU A 316 22.65 -3.30 6.27
C GLU A 316 23.32 -1.99 5.81
N TRP A 317 23.34 -1.69 4.49
CA TRP A 317 23.88 -0.43 3.97
C TRP A 317 23.10 0.79 4.49
N TYR A 318 21.76 0.74 4.47
CA TYR A 318 20.92 1.84 4.98
C TYR A 318 21.08 2.02 6.50
N THR A 319 21.34 0.94 7.26
CA THR A 319 21.59 1.06 8.71
C THR A 319 22.95 1.66 9.05
N GLU A 320 24.02 1.34 8.30
CA GLU A 320 25.34 1.99 8.48
C GLU A 320 25.33 3.46 8.05
N ASP A 321 24.62 3.79 6.97
CA ASP A 321 24.38 5.18 6.53
C ASP A 321 23.60 5.97 7.60
N CYS A 322 22.56 5.37 8.19
CA CYS A 322 21.83 5.96 9.31
C CYS A 322 22.73 6.21 10.54
N ILE A 323 23.65 5.29 10.87
CA ILE A 323 24.67 5.50 11.93
C ILE A 323 25.58 6.68 11.58
N ALA A 324 26.13 6.72 10.36
CA ALA A 324 27.02 7.80 9.94
C ALA A 324 26.34 9.18 10.05
N LEU A 325 25.09 9.28 9.58
CA LEU A 325 24.29 10.50 9.68
C LEU A 325 23.88 10.84 11.12
N LYS A 326 23.62 9.85 11.99
CA LYS A 326 23.37 10.08 13.43
C LYS A 326 24.61 10.64 14.14
N LYS A 327 25.82 10.19 13.76
CA LYS A 327 27.07 10.66 14.36
C LYS A 327 27.41 12.10 13.98
N GLU A 328 27.07 12.52 12.76
CA GLU A 328 27.26 13.92 12.31
C GLU A 328 26.10 14.84 12.72
N PHE A 329 24.85 14.36 12.67
CA PHE A 329 23.63 15.12 12.95
C PHE A 329 22.81 14.50 14.10
N PRO A 330 23.36 14.40 15.32
CA PRO A 330 22.70 13.74 16.45
C PRO A 330 21.40 14.43 16.87
N HIS A 331 21.26 15.73 16.57
CA HIS A 331 20.07 16.56 16.78
C HIS A 331 18.98 16.39 15.72
N LEU A 332 19.28 15.83 14.54
CA LEU A 332 18.32 15.64 13.45
C LEU A 332 17.80 14.20 13.38
N ILE A 333 18.66 13.18 13.41
CA ILE A 333 18.21 11.78 13.30
C ILE A 333 17.53 11.35 14.61
N ALA A 334 16.20 11.19 14.57
CA ALA A 334 15.37 10.76 15.69
C ALA A 334 15.39 9.25 15.90
N GLY A 335 15.42 8.46 14.82
CA GLY A 335 15.25 7.01 14.86
C GLY A 335 15.17 6.37 13.48
N PHE A 336 14.77 5.10 13.43
CA PHE A 336 14.69 4.28 12.21
C PHE A 336 13.33 3.58 12.04
N ASP A 337 12.90 3.39 10.78
CA ASP A 337 11.61 2.81 10.39
C ASP A 337 11.66 2.05 9.04
N LEU A 338 10.68 1.16 8.79
CA LEU A 338 10.54 0.31 7.61
C LEU A 338 9.13 0.44 7.01
N VAL A 339 9.05 1.15 5.88
CA VAL A 339 7.78 1.67 5.33
C VAL A 339 7.28 0.88 4.10
N GLY A 340 6.06 1.15 3.65
CA GLY A 340 5.44 0.56 2.45
C GLY A 340 4.43 -0.57 2.74
N TYR A 341 3.64 -0.91 1.72
CA TYR A 341 2.41 -1.71 1.83
C TYR A 341 2.61 -3.03 2.55
N GLU A 342 2.09 -3.14 3.78
CA GLU A 342 2.46 -4.21 4.70
C GLU A 342 2.02 -5.61 4.25
N ASN A 343 0.95 -5.71 3.43
CA ASN A 343 0.43 -6.99 2.95
C ASN A 343 1.16 -7.55 1.71
N GLU A 344 1.88 -6.72 0.93
CA GLU A 344 2.65 -7.16 -0.25
C GLU A 344 4.18 -7.09 -0.07
N THR A 345 4.67 -6.36 0.95
CA THR A 345 6.09 -6.23 1.26
C THR A 345 6.59 -7.26 2.28
N HIS A 346 7.89 -7.29 2.59
CA HIS A 346 8.44 -8.22 3.57
C HIS A 346 8.08 -7.83 5.00
N VAL A 347 7.74 -8.83 5.81
CA VAL A 347 7.54 -8.72 7.26
C VAL A 347 8.82 -8.34 8.00
N ILE A 348 8.71 -7.74 9.19
CA ILE A 348 9.84 -7.32 10.02
C ILE A 348 10.77 -8.51 10.36
N LEU A 349 10.20 -9.70 10.60
CA LEU A 349 10.95 -10.95 10.80
C LEU A 349 11.97 -11.27 9.70
N TYR A 350 11.71 -10.91 8.44
CA TYR A 350 12.65 -11.11 7.32
C TYR A 350 13.94 -10.29 7.49
N TYR A 351 13.81 -9.12 8.11
CA TYR A 351 14.90 -8.19 8.38
C TYR A 351 15.58 -8.40 9.73
N LEU A 352 15.07 -9.32 10.58
CA LEU A 352 15.47 -9.48 11.98
C LEU A 352 16.99 -9.53 12.19
N LYS A 353 17.73 -10.28 11.36
CA LYS A 353 19.20 -10.36 11.46
C LYS A 353 19.88 -9.01 11.27
N ALA A 354 19.47 -8.24 10.25
CA ALA A 354 20.03 -6.91 9.98
C ALA A 354 19.62 -5.91 11.06
N LEU A 355 18.38 -5.99 11.57
CA LEU A 355 17.88 -5.11 12.64
C LEU A 355 18.54 -5.41 14.01
N LEU A 356 18.89 -6.66 14.29
CA LEU A 356 19.69 -7.02 15.48
C LEU A 356 21.14 -6.56 15.32
N LYS A 357 21.79 -6.81 14.17
CA LYS A 357 23.12 -6.28 13.85
C LYS A 357 23.17 -4.77 13.97
N PHE A 358 22.14 -4.06 13.52
CA PHE A 358 22.04 -2.61 13.64
C PHE A 358 22.05 -2.15 15.12
N LYS A 359 21.39 -2.87 16.03
CA LYS A 359 21.51 -2.60 17.48
C LYS A 359 22.92 -2.84 18.03
N GLU A 360 23.58 -3.91 17.59
CA GLU A 360 24.97 -4.20 17.98
C GLU A 360 25.90 -3.07 17.51
N ARG A 361 25.78 -2.66 16.25
CA ARG A 361 26.54 -1.56 15.63
C ARG A 361 26.25 -0.20 16.29
N GLN A 362 25.01 0.08 16.72
CA GLN A 362 24.69 1.26 17.52
C GLN A 362 25.51 1.33 18.82
N VAL A 363 25.66 0.20 19.52
CA VAL A 363 26.46 0.10 20.75
C VAL A 363 27.96 0.24 20.48
N GLU A 364 28.48 -0.40 19.42
CA GLU A 364 29.88 -0.26 19.00
C GLU A 364 30.25 1.19 18.64
N GLU A 365 29.35 1.90 17.97
CA GLU A 365 29.58 3.24 17.42
C GLU A 365 29.17 4.37 18.38
N GLY A 366 28.62 4.04 19.56
CA GLY A 366 28.30 4.98 20.63
C GLY A 366 27.06 5.85 20.38
N VAL A 367 26.04 5.34 19.69
CA VAL A 367 24.80 6.07 19.33
C VAL A 367 23.54 5.33 19.75
N GLU A 368 22.46 6.06 20.04
CA GLU A 368 21.10 5.50 20.16
C GLU A 368 20.26 5.96 18.94
N ILE A 369 19.71 4.99 18.20
CA ILE A 369 18.78 5.21 17.08
C ILE A 369 17.57 4.29 17.32
N PRO A 370 16.55 4.75 18.08
CA PRO A 370 15.40 3.93 18.42
C PRO A 370 14.54 3.58 17.20
N PHE A 371 13.80 2.48 17.32
CA PHE A 371 12.82 2.09 16.31
C PHE A 371 11.47 2.81 16.50
N TYR A 372 10.85 3.16 15.38
CA TYR A 372 9.52 3.76 15.27
C TYR A 372 8.72 3.02 14.18
N LEU A 373 8.68 1.69 14.27
CA LEU A 373 8.29 0.81 13.16
C LEU A 373 6.79 0.88 12.83
N HIS A 374 6.47 0.99 11.54
CA HIS A 374 5.15 0.65 11.00
C HIS A 374 4.84 -0.83 11.28
N ALA A 375 3.73 -1.10 11.97
CA ALA A 375 3.32 -2.47 12.28
C ALA A 375 1.80 -2.62 12.42
N GLY A 376 1.23 -3.63 11.79
CA GLY A 376 -0.17 -4.01 11.95
C GLY A 376 -1.18 -3.07 11.26
N GLU A 377 -0.77 -2.38 10.20
CA GLU A 377 -1.60 -1.54 9.32
C GLU A 377 -2.43 -2.42 8.36
N THR A 378 -3.22 -3.33 8.92
CA THR A 378 -3.90 -4.35 8.12
C THR A 378 -5.27 -4.75 8.67
N LEU A 379 -6.08 -5.32 7.78
CA LEU A 379 -7.29 -6.08 8.13
C LEU A 379 -6.96 -7.50 8.60
N GLY A 380 -5.70 -7.95 8.45
CA GLY A 380 -5.17 -9.25 8.85
C GLY A 380 -5.29 -9.59 10.32
N ASP A 381 -5.29 -10.89 10.64
CA ASP A 381 -5.36 -11.47 11.99
C ASP A 381 -4.61 -12.80 11.97
N GLY A 382 -3.43 -12.86 12.58
CA GLY A 382 -2.50 -13.99 12.50
C GLY A 382 -1.83 -14.17 11.13
N ASP A 383 -1.81 -13.14 10.28
CA ASP A 383 -1.05 -13.13 9.02
C ASP A 383 0.30 -12.40 9.14
N GLY A 384 1.03 -12.27 8.02
CA GLY A 384 2.35 -11.66 8.01
C GLY A 384 2.37 -10.19 8.44
N ALA A 385 1.42 -9.38 7.94
CA ALA A 385 1.36 -7.96 8.25
C ALA A 385 0.95 -7.73 9.72
N ASP A 386 -0.03 -8.50 10.19
CA ASP A 386 -0.47 -8.50 11.58
C ASP A 386 0.66 -8.96 12.54
N SER A 387 1.46 -9.95 12.14
CA SER A 387 2.56 -10.47 12.96
C SER A 387 3.66 -9.45 13.28
N ASN A 388 3.82 -8.40 12.47
CA ASN A 388 4.79 -7.34 12.68
C ASN A 388 4.60 -6.59 14.01
N LEU A 389 3.37 -6.59 14.58
CA LEU A 389 3.10 -6.02 15.91
C LEU A 389 3.94 -6.69 17.00
N TYR A 390 4.12 -8.02 16.92
CA TYR A 390 4.93 -8.77 17.86
C TYR A 390 6.41 -8.43 17.70
N ASP A 391 6.91 -8.43 16.45
CA ASP A 391 8.31 -8.13 16.15
C ASP A 391 8.70 -6.70 16.54
N ALA A 392 7.86 -5.70 16.24
CA ALA A 392 8.13 -4.31 16.60
C ALA A 392 8.23 -4.11 18.13
N ILE A 393 7.34 -4.76 18.89
CA ILE A 393 7.35 -4.71 20.37
C ILE A 393 8.54 -5.49 20.95
N LEU A 394 8.94 -6.63 20.36
CA LEU A 394 10.11 -7.41 20.78
C LEU A 394 11.44 -6.74 20.39
N LEU A 395 11.47 -6.02 19.27
CA LEU A 395 12.56 -5.11 18.89
C LEU A 395 12.60 -3.84 19.77
N GLY A 396 11.62 -3.61 20.64
CA GLY A 396 11.61 -2.48 21.57
C GLY A 396 11.40 -1.13 20.88
N THR A 397 10.51 -1.10 19.87
CA THR A 397 10.04 0.13 19.24
C THR A 397 9.47 1.09 20.30
N LYS A 398 9.75 2.39 20.17
CA LYS A 398 9.28 3.42 21.13
C LYS A 398 7.85 3.88 20.82
N ARG A 399 7.47 3.82 19.53
CA ARG A 399 6.10 4.01 19.03
C ARG A 399 5.83 2.98 17.93
N ILE A 400 4.56 2.74 17.61
CA ILE A 400 4.12 1.88 16.50
C ILE A 400 3.40 2.74 15.47
N GLY A 401 3.82 2.68 14.20
CA GLY A 401 3.10 3.27 13.09
C GLY A 401 1.76 2.58 12.87
N HIS A 402 0.67 3.35 12.95
CA HIS A 402 -0.74 2.95 12.90
C HIS A 402 -1.21 2.00 14.01
N GLY A 403 -0.64 0.79 14.09
CA GLY A 403 -1.09 -0.26 15.03
C GLY A 403 -2.53 -0.71 14.81
N PHE A 404 -3.10 -0.55 13.61
CA PHE A 404 -4.54 -0.64 13.34
C PHE A 404 -5.18 -1.95 13.84
N SER A 405 -4.52 -3.08 13.59
CA SER A 405 -4.97 -4.43 13.99
C SER A 405 -4.78 -4.77 15.47
N ILE A 406 -4.06 -3.95 16.27
CA ILE A 406 -3.67 -4.29 17.66
C ILE A 406 -4.87 -4.56 18.59
N VAL A 407 -6.05 -4.04 18.26
CA VAL A 407 -7.30 -4.28 19.02
C VAL A 407 -7.74 -5.74 19.03
N LYS A 408 -7.21 -6.57 18.13
CA LYS A 408 -7.39 -8.03 18.10
C LYS A 408 -6.48 -8.76 19.09
N HIS A 409 -5.41 -8.10 19.53
CA HIS A 409 -4.33 -8.64 20.34
C HIS A 409 -4.36 -8.06 21.76
N PRO A 410 -5.28 -8.50 22.64
CA PRO A 410 -5.46 -7.90 23.96
C PRO A 410 -4.17 -7.89 24.80
N LYS A 411 -3.29 -8.89 24.62
CA LYS A 411 -2.02 -8.89 25.35
C LYS A 411 -1.00 -7.86 24.82
N LEU A 412 -1.06 -7.51 23.53
CA LEU A 412 -0.25 -6.43 22.98
C LEU A 412 -0.83 -5.06 23.36
N MET A 413 -2.16 -4.90 23.41
CA MET A 413 -2.79 -3.70 23.99
C MET A 413 -2.35 -3.46 25.45
N ASP A 414 -2.36 -4.50 26.29
CA ASP A 414 -1.80 -4.44 27.65
C ASP A 414 -0.33 -4.01 27.63
N MET A 415 0.49 -4.59 26.75
CA MET A 415 1.92 -4.27 26.67
C MET A 415 2.19 -2.85 26.16
N CYS A 416 1.35 -2.28 25.29
CA CYS A 416 1.48 -0.88 24.87
C CYS A 416 1.07 0.11 25.97
N ARG A 417 0.01 -0.19 26.74
CA ARG A 417 -0.35 0.58 27.93
C ARG A 417 0.72 0.47 29.03
N ASP A 418 1.07 -0.75 29.44
CA ASP A 418 1.92 -1.03 30.60
C ASP A 418 3.42 -0.70 30.39
N ARG A 419 3.81 -0.33 29.17
CA ARG A 419 5.19 0.06 28.80
C ARG A 419 5.28 1.43 28.13
N ASP A 420 4.16 2.18 28.08
CA ASP A 420 4.04 3.46 27.39
C ASP A 420 4.61 3.43 25.93
N ILE A 421 4.16 2.45 25.14
CA ILE A 421 4.44 2.38 23.69
C ILE A 421 3.26 3.01 22.96
N ALA A 422 3.44 4.24 22.48
CA ALA A 422 2.38 4.99 21.81
C ALA A 422 2.07 4.46 20.40
N LEU A 423 0.79 4.49 20.04
CA LEU A 423 0.34 4.24 18.67
C LEU A 423 0.26 5.56 17.91
N GLU A 424 0.81 5.60 16.70
CA GLU A 424 0.74 6.75 15.79
C GLU A 424 -0.44 6.56 14.84
N VAL A 425 -1.63 6.98 15.27
CA VAL A 425 -2.88 6.65 14.56
C VAL A 425 -3.20 7.71 13.51
N CYS A 426 -3.51 7.26 12.29
CA CYS A 426 -3.69 8.10 11.10
C CYS A 426 -5.06 7.86 10.44
N PRO A 427 -6.16 8.43 10.98
CA PRO A 427 -7.50 7.93 10.68
C PRO A 427 -7.99 8.18 9.25
N ILE A 428 -7.63 9.32 8.64
CA ILE A 428 -8.01 9.59 7.24
C ILE A 428 -7.25 8.67 6.28
N SER A 429 -5.98 8.37 6.56
CA SER A 429 -5.21 7.36 5.83
C SER A 429 -5.88 5.99 5.91
N ASN A 430 -6.18 5.52 7.13
CA ASN A 430 -6.78 4.21 7.36
C ASN A 430 -8.21 4.07 6.79
N GLU A 431 -8.97 5.17 6.62
CA GLU A 431 -10.25 5.18 5.89
C GLU A 431 -10.04 5.10 4.38
N ILE A 432 -9.25 6.00 3.80
CA ILE A 432 -9.02 6.06 2.34
C ILE A 432 -8.36 4.77 1.84
N LEU A 433 -7.37 4.24 2.57
CA LEU A 433 -6.68 2.98 2.28
C LEU A 433 -7.53 1.72 2.59
N ARG A 434 -8.81 1.91 2.95
CA ARG A 434 -9.85 0.87 3.09
C ARG A 434 -9.66 -0.11 4.26
N LEU A 435 -9.05 0.34 5.35
CA LEU A 435 -8.98 -0.42 6.61
C LEU A 435 -10.21 -0.16 7.50
N THR A 436 -10.82 1.02 7.41
CA THR A 436 -12.20 1.27 7.90
C THR A 436 -13.10 1.81 6.79
N SER A 437 -14.41 1.75 6.98
CA SER A 437 -15.41 2.44 6.16
C SER A 437 -15.73 3.86 6.65
N SER A 438 -15.47 4.16 7.92
CA SER A 438 -15.83 5.42 8.58
C SER A 438 -15.21 5.54 9.97
N MET A 439 -15.22 6.74 10.54
CA MET A 439 -14.64 7.02 11.86
C MET A 439 -15.36 6.34 13.03
N PRO A 440 -16.70 6.23 13.09
CA PRO A 440 -17.39 5.47 14.12
C PRO A 440 -17.07 3.96 14.10
N MET A 441 -16.49 3.46 13.00
CA MET A 441 -16.02 2.07 12.84
C MET A 441 -14.50 1.91 13.02
N HIS A 442 -13.75 3.00 13.19
CA HIS A 442 -12.29 2.95 13.39
C HIS A 442 -11.94 2.26 14.73
N PRO A 443 -10.85 1.48 14.84
CA PRO A 443 -10.41 0.87 16.11
C PRO A 443 -9.95 1.87 17.19
N LEU A 444 -9.90 3.17 16.91
CA LEU A 444 -9.30 4.17 17.82
C LEU A 444 -10.06 4.33 19.15
N PRO A 445 -11.41 4.40 19.20
CA PRO A 445 -12.13 4.44 20.47
C PRO A 445 -11.88 3.21 21.34
N ILE A 446 -11.54 2.04 20.76
CA ILE A 446 -11.15 0.84 21.51
C ILE A 446 -9.76 1.04 22.13
N MET A 447 -8.77 1.46 21.33
CA MET A 447 -7.41 1.78 21.82
C MET A 447 -7.45 2.78 22.98
N LEU A 448 -8.25 3.86 22.83
CA LEU A 448 -8.45 4.86 23.87
C LEU A 448 -9.14 4.31 25.11
N ASN A 449 -10.15 3.44 24.97
CA ASN A 449 -10.83 2.77 26.09
C ASN A 449 -9.97 1.72 26.81
N HIS A 450 -8.89 1.24 26.19
CA HIS A 450 -7.90 0.36 26.81
C HIS A 450 -6.73 1.12 27.46
N GLY A 451 -6.76 2.45 27.48
CA GLY A 451 -5.76 3.29 28.15
C GLY A 451 -4.46 3.49 27.37
N ILE A 452 -4.40 3.04 26.12
CA ILE A 452 -3.18 3.05 25.30
C ILE A 452 -2.83 4.51 24.95
N PRO A 453 -1.55 4.94 25.08
CA PRO A 453 -1.11 6.23 24.58
C PRO A 453 -1.24 6.33 23.05
N VAL A 454 -1.69 7.48 22.56
CA VAL A 454 -1.91 7.71 21.11
C VAL A 454 -1.40 9.08 20.70
N ALA A 455 -0.50 9.09 19.72
CA ALA A 455 -0.17 10.29 18.95
C ALA A 455 -1.05 10.32 17.70
N LEU A 456 -1.99 11.27 17.64
CA LEU A 456 -2.81 11.47 16.44
C LEU A 456 -1.96 12.10 15.33
N SER A 457 -2.09 11.62 14.10
CA SER A 457 -1.28 12.04 12.96
C SER A 457 -2.07 12.00 11.63
N SER A 458 -1.53 12.60 10.56
CA SER A 458 -2.23 12.81 9.28
C SER A 458 -1.56 12.15 8.06
N ASP A 459 -0.41 11.52 8.26
CA ASP A 459 0.23 10.59 7.33
C ASP A 459 0.71 11.22 6.01
N ASP A 460 -0.09 11.13 4.94
CA ASP A 460 0.19 11.64 3.60
C ASP A 460 -0.78 12.76 3.18
N PRO A 461 -0.84 13.88 3.92
CA PRO A 461 -1.93 14.83 3.78
C PRO A 461 -1.98 15.55 2.42
N SER A 462 -0.91 15.49 1.63
CA SER A 462 -0.90 15.93 0.22
C SER A 462 -1.63 14.95 -0.71
N VAL A 463 -1.48 13.64 -0.49
CA VAL A 463 -2.09 12.58 -1.32
C VAL A 463 -3.59 12.45 -1.05
N PHE A 464 -3.97 12.59 0.22
CA PHE A 464 -5.35 12.52 0.72
C PHE A 464 -6.06 13.89 0.76
N GLY A 465 -5.32 15.00 0.78
CA GLY A 465 -5.87 16.35 0.80
C GLY A 465 -6.32 16.87 2.18
N ASN A 466 -5.89 16.26 3.28
CA ASN A 466 -6.14 16.66 4.68
C ASN A 466 -4.98 17.48 5.30
N MET A 467 -4.40 18.43 4.54
CA MET A 467 -3.30 19.31 4.99
C MET A 467 -3.43 19.79 6.44
N GLY A 468 -2.37 19.57 7.24
CA GLY A 468 -2.33 19.84 8.68
C GLY A 468 -2.70 18.61 9.50
N LEU A 469 -3.39 18.84 10.61
CA LEU A 469 -3.99 17.84 11.51
C LEU A 469 -5.46 18.16 11.87
N THR A 470 -5.96 19.37 11.58
CA THR A 470 -7.35 19.77 11.91
C THR A 470 -8.41 18.77 11.42
N TYR A 471 -8.25 18.19 10.23
CA TYR A 471 -9.19 17.20 9.70
C TYR A 471 -9.19 15.89 10.49
N ASP A 472 -8.02 15.37 10.85
CA ASP A 472 -7.91 14.14 11.66
C ASP A 472 -8.41 14.39 13.09
N PHE A 473 -8.11 15.55 13.70
CA PHE A 473 -8.70 15.95 14.98
C PHE A 473 -10.23 16.08 14.91
N PHE A 474 -10.78 16.59 13.80
CA PHE A 474 -12.22 16.61 13.57
C PHE A 474 -12.80 15.18 13.49
N GLN A 475 -12.20 14.34 12.65
CA GLN A 475 -12.62 12.95 12.42
C GLN A 475 -12.59 12.13 13.72
N VAL A 476 -11.57 12.31 14.58
CA VAL A 476 -11.51 11.68 15.90
C VAL A 476 -12.56 12.25 16.86
N LEU A 477 -12.78 13.57 16.88
CA LEU A 477 -13.79 14.19 17.74
C LEU A 477 -15.18 13.59 17.48
N VAL A 478 -15.59 13.51 16.21
CA VAL A 478 -16.93 13.03 15.83
C VAL A 478 -17.08 11.50 15.82
N SER A 479 -15.99 10.74 16.05
CA SER A 479 -16.03 9.27 16.07
C SER A 479 -16.91 8.67 17.19
N SER A 480 -17.17 9.42 18.28
CA SER A 480 -17.95 8.95 19.42
C SER A 480 -18.59 10.08 20.23
N GLU A 481 -19.66 9.78 20.95
CA GLU A 481 -20.26 10.68 21.96
C GLU A 481 -19.44 10.76 23.27
N VAL A 482 -18.34 10.01 23.36
CA VAL A 482 -17.41 10.04 24.51
C VAL A 482 -16.08 10.72 24.17
N THR A 483 -15.70 10.81 22.89
CA THR A 483 -14.54 11.60 22.43
C THR A 483 -14.88 13.08 22.46
N GLY A 484 -14.19 13.89 23.26
CA GLY A 484 -14.45 15.32 23.44
C GLY A 484 -13.19 16.18 23.34
N LEU A 485 -13.28 17.48 23.65
CA LEU A 485 -12.11 18.37 23.74
C LEU A 485 -11.07 17.83 24.72
N ASN A 486 -11.52 17.22 25.83
CA ASN A 486 -10.63 16.61 26.80
C ASN A 486 -9.85 15.42 26.21
N THR A 487 -10.46 14.67 25.28
CA THR A 487 -9.77 13.61 24.53
C THR A 487 -8.75 14.19 23.55
N LEU A 488 -9.13 15.24 22.80
CA LEU A 488 -8.21 15.90 21.87
C LEU A 488 -7.00 16.53 22.58
N GLY A 489 -7.24 17.17 23.74
CA GLY A 489 -6.18 17.70 24.59
C GLY A 489 -5.29 16.61 25.22
N ALA A 490 -5.80 15.40 25.45
CA ALA A 490 -4.98 14.27 25.86
C ALA A 490 -4.08 13.79 24.70
N LEU A 491 -4.62 13.66 23.48
CA LEU A 491 -3.86 13.29 22.27
C LEU A 491 -2.76 14.31 21.93
N ALA A 492 -3.03 15.61 22.09
CA ALA A 492 -2.04 16.66 21.89
C ALA A 492 -0.94 16.67 22.97
N ARG A 493 -1.24 16.27 24.21
CA ARG A 493 -0.22 16.05 25.25
C ARG A 493 0.62 14.82 24.98
N ASP A 494 -0.03 13.70 24.61
CA ASP A 494 0.66 12.46 24.23
C ASP A 494 1.61 12.70 23.04
N SER A 495 1.25 13.51 22.05
CA SER A 495 2.16 13.84 20.94
C SER A 495 3.42 14.60 21.37
N ILE A 496 3.36 15.40 22.44
CA ILE A 496 4.56 16.04 23.02
C ILE A 496 5.34 15.04 23.89
N GLU A 497 4.66 14.24 24.71
CA GLU A 497 5.28 13.27 25.62
C GLU A 497 6.03 12.16 24.87
N PHE A 498 5.45 11.65 23.78
CA PHE A 498 6.02 10.57 22.97
C PHE A 498 6.91 11.06 21.81
N SER A 499 7.10 12.38 21.68
CA SER A 499 8.12 12.94 20.78
C SER A 499 9.55 12.52 21.18
N THR A 500 10.50 12.68 20.27
CA THR A 500 11.93 12.46 20.51
C THR A 500 12.65 13.67 21.12
N MET A 501 11.95 14.78 21.35
CA MET A 501 12.46 15.94 22.10
C MET A 501 13.22 15.50 23.37
N ASP A 502 14.30 16.20 23.71
CA ASP A 502 14.94 16.04 25.04
C ASP A 502 14.05 16.61 26.16
N ASP A 503 14.41 16.36 27.42
CA ASP A 503 13.58 16.74 28.57
C ASP A 503 13.37 18.26 28.70
N GLU A 504 14.34 19.08 28.28
CA GLU A 504 14.21 20.55 28.27
C GLU A 504 13.26 20.99 27.14
N GLN A 505 13.43 20.43 25.94
CA GLN A 505 12.53 20.62 24.81
C GLN A 505 11.09 20.21 25.15
N LYS A 506 10.88 19.02 25.74
CA LYS A 506 9.55 18.55 26.18
C LYS A 506 8.96 19.43 27.27
N LYS A 507 9.76 19.84 28.27
CA LYS A 507 9.31 20.75 29.32
C LYS A 507 8.84 22.08 28.71
N ARG A 508 9.68 22.74 27.90
CA ARG A 508 9.34 24.00 27.23
C ARG A 508 8.12 23.85 26.31
N ALA A 509 8.02 22.75 25.56
CA ALA A 509 6.89 22.48 24.68
C ALA A 509 5.58 22.31 25.48
N ARG A 510 5.59 21.56 26.59
CA ARG A 510 4.43 21.42 27.48
C ARG A 510 4.02 22.76 28.12
N GLU A 511 5.00 23.55 28.61
CA GLU A 511 4.75 24.87 29.21
C GLU A 511 4.12 25.86 28.21
N ILE A 512 4.60 25.87 26.95
CA ILE A 512 4.00 26.68 25.87
C ILE A 512 2.62 26.15 25.49
N TRP A 513 2.50 24.84 25.24
CA TRP A 513 1.27 24.24 24.73
C TRP A 513 0.12 24.33 25.74
N GLU A 514 0.37 24.18 27.04
CA GLU A 514 -0.68 24.37 28.06
C GLU A 514 -1.15 25.84 28.14
N ALA A 515 -0.26 26.82 27.93
CA ALA A 515 -0.65 28.23 27.86
C ALA A 515 -1.49 28.53 26.60
N GLU A 516 -1.08 28.03 25.43
CA GLU A 516 -1.86 28.14 24.19
C GLU A 516 -3.19 27.35 24.28
N TRP A 517 -3.24 26.25 25.04
CA TRP A 517 -4.46 25.47 25.32
C TRP A 517 -5.42 26.24 26.23
N GLU A 518 -4.94 26.89 27.28
CA GLU A 518 -5.78 27.79 28.09
C GLU A 518 -6.30 28.97 27.27
N ILE A 519 -5.48 29.57 26.39
CA ILE A 519 -5.91 30.62 25.43
C ILE A 519 -6.96 30.07 24.45
N PHE A 520 -6.76 28.88 23.90
CA PHE A 520 -7.72 28.23 23.00
C PHE A 520 -9.09 28.00 23.67
N LEU A 521 -9.12 27.72 24.97
CA LEU A 521 -10.34 27.46 25.73
C LEU A 521 -11.07 28.73 26.20
N THR A 522 -10.54 29.94 25.99
CA THR A 522 -11.20 31.16 26.49
C THR A 522 -12.47 31.49 25.71
N LYS A 523 -13.29 32.36 26.31
CA LYS A 523 -14.54 32.79 25.68
C LYS A 523 -14.28 33.47 24.33
N GLU A 524 -13.22 34.25 24.15
CA GLU A 524 -12.93 34.97 22.91
C GLU A 524 -12.74 34.04 21.70
N VAL A 525 -12.18 32.84 21.91
CA VAL A 525 -11.99 31.84 20.85
C VAL A 525 -13.32 31.19 20.47
N PHE A 526 -14.20 31.00 21.45
CA PHE A 526 -15.53 30.39 21.34
C PHE A 526 -16.67 31.42 21.18
N GLU A 527 -16.40 32.74 21.18
CA GLU A 527 -17.42 33.78 21.32
C GLU A 527 -18.49 33.79 20.22
N PRO A 528 -18.15 33.55 18.92
CA PRO A 528 -19.15 33.41 17.86
C PRO A 528 -20.10 32.21 18.03
N PHE A 529 -19.80 31.31 18.97
CA PHE A 529 -20.50 30.05 19.25
C PHE A 529 -21.04 29.99 20.68
N TRP A 530 -20.87 31.07 21.47
CA TRP A 530 -21.39 31.12 22.83
C TRP A 530 -22.89 31.44 22.79
N PRO A 531 -23.77 30.66 23.45
CA PRO A 531 -25.19 30.94 23.45
C PRO A 531 -25.51 32.34 23.99
N THR A 532 -26.10 33.20 23.16
CA THR A 532 -26.79 34.40 23.63
C THR A 532 -27.92 33.98 24.57
N GLU A 533 -28.00 34.65 25.73
CA GLU A 533 -28.78 34.29 26.93
C GLU A 533 -29.89 33.24 26.72
N VAL A 534 -29.59 31.98 27.07
CA VAL A 534 -30.56 30.89 27.02
C VAL A 534 -31.69 31.17 28.01
N ASP A 535 -32.91 31.28 27.50
CA ASP A 535 -34.13 31.37 28.31
C ASP A 535 -34.15 30.23 29.35
N THR A 536 -34.15 30.61 30.63
CA THR A 536 -33.95 29.69 31.76
C THR A 536 -35.15 28.76 32.02
N ALA A 537 -36.21 28.87 31.23
CA ALA A 537 -37.48 28.16 31.36
C ALA A 537 -37.49 26.69 30.85
N ARG A 538 -36.43 25.90 31.08
CA ARG A 538 -36.49 24.41 30.94
C ARG A 538 -35.37 23.67 31.73
N PRO A 539 -35.69 22.93 32.80
CA PRO A 539 -34.69 22.13 33.52
C PRO A 539 -34.30 20.88 32.71
N ALA A 540 -33.01 20.53 32.75
CA ALA A 540 -32.49 19.35 32.08
C ALA A 540 -33.06 18.06 32.72
N SER A 541 -33.62 17.17 31.89
CA SER A 541 -33.97 15.80 32.27
C SER A 541 -33.10 14.81 31.50
N PHE A 542 -32.66 13.76 32.20
CA PHE A 542 -31.68 12.80 31.67
C PHE A 542 -32.26 11.89 30.58
N CYS A 543 -31.44 11.61 29.58
CA CYS A 543 -31.31 10.33 28.87
C CYS A 543 -32.52 9.38 28.95
N SER A 544 -33.38 9.42 27.92
CA SER A 544 -34.37 8.37 27.66
C SER A 544 -34.16 7.78 26.26
N LEU A 545 -34.26 6.45 26.15
CA LEU A 545 -34.19 5.77 24.86
C LEU A 545 -35.44 6.09 24.04
N ARG A 546 -35.28 6.30 22.72
CA ARG A 546 -36.42 6.41 21.79
C ARG A 546 -37.18 5.08 21.75
N GLN A 547 -38.28 4.96 22.51
CA GLN A 547 -39.27 3.92 22.27
C GLN A 547 -40.03 4.24 20.99
N ALA A 548 -40.02 3.33 20.02
CA ALA A 548 -40.78 3.46 18.80
C ALA A 548 -42.26 3.11 19.03
N GLN A 549 -43.18 3.97 18.59
CA GLN A 549 -44.57 3.61 18.35
C GLN A 549 -45.06 4.17 17.01
N LEU A 550 -45.92 3.41 16.34
CA LEU A 550 -46.39 3.64 14.98
C LEU A 550 -47.64 4.55 14.94
N PRO A 551 -47.93 5.19 13.78
CA PRO A 551 -48.72 6.42 13.74
C PRO A 551 -50.24 6.21 13.61
N ARG A 552 -50.99 7.28 13.90
CA ARG A 552 -52.37 7.47 13.43
C ARG A 552 -52.76 8.97 13.36
N THR A 553 -53.18 9.41 12.17
CA THR A 553 -54.36 10.26 11.86
C THR A 553 -54.70 11.48 12.75
N LEU A 554 -55.10 12.66 12.24
CA LEU A 554 -55.58 13.09 10.91
C LEU A 554 -55.67 14.65 10.88
N HIS A 555 -55.51 15.29 9.70
CA HIS A 555 -56.18 16.53 9.18
C HIS A 555 -56.49 17.76 10.10
N ILE A 556 -56.58 19.04 9.67
CA ILE A 556 -56.78 19.64 8.33
C ILE A 556 -56.38 21.16 8.28
N HIS A 557 -56.24 21.72 7.06
CA HIS A 557 -56.28 23.15 6.62
C HIS A 557 -55.45 24.30 7.26
N LYS A 558 -54.40 24.69 6.52
CA LYS A 558 -54.04 26.04 5.96
C LYS A 558 -55.24 26.95 5.56
N PRO A 559 -55.08 28.27 5.17
CA PRO A 559 -53.88 29.12 5.08
C PRO A 559 -54.02 30.65 5.46
N GLN A 560 -52.91 31.40 5.27
CA GLN A 560 -52.81 32.79 4.71
C GLN A 560 -53.32 34.04 5.47
N SER A 561 -52.36 34.93 5.82
CA SER A 561 -52.39 36.35 5.39
C SER A 561 -51.01 37.04 5.48
N HIS A 562 -50.44 37.39 4.33
CA HIS A 562 -49.52 38.53 4.11
C HIS A 562 -50.30 39.61 3.32
N PRO A 563 -49.79 40.83 3.02
CA PRO A 563 -48.47 41.43 3.32
C PRO A 563 -48.59 42.82 4.00
N ILE A 564 -47.48 43.56 4.10
CA ILE A 564 -47.30 44.93 3.53
C ILE A 564 -45.82 45.35 3.69
N SER A 565 -45.37 46.30 2.87
CA SER A 565 -43.97 46.70 2.67
C SER A 565 -43.67 48.17 3.04
N ASP A 566 -42.38 48.52 2.91
CA ASP A 566 -41.83 49.84 2.50
C ASP A 566 -41.25 50.85 3.52
N ALA A 567 -40.09 51.36 3.08
CA ALA A 567 -39.54 52.73 3.18
C ALA A 567 -38.95 53.28 4.50
N ASP A 568 -37.60 53.20 4.56
CA ASP A 568 -36.66 54.35 4.59
C ASP A 568 -36.90 55.55 5.54
N SER A 569 -35.89 55.86 6.37
CA SER A 569 -35.36 57.24 6.42
C SER A 569 -33.91 57.32 6.93
N THR A 570 -33.09 58.14 6.26
CA THR A 570 -31.66 58.34 6.60
C THR A 570 -31.41 59.29 7.77
N ARG A 571 -30.26 59.12 8.47
CA ARG A 571 -29.53 60.27 9.05
C ARG A 571 -28.01 60.06 9.18
N LYS A 572 -27.26 61.12 8.86
CA LYS A 572 -25.79 61.16 8.79
C LYS A 572 -25.14 61.58 10.12
N ARG A 573 -23.89 61.19 10.36
CA ARG A 573 -22.88 61.99 11.10
C ARG A 573 -21.45 61.66 10.65
N SER A 574 -20.46 62.45 11.07
CA SER A 574 -19.18 62.59 10.35
C SER A 574 -18.07 63.28 11.15
N ARG A 575 -16.80 63.00 10.77
CA ARG A 575 -15.53 63.71 11.04
C ARG A 575 -14.74 63.41 12.34
N SER A 576 -13.43 63.23 12.13
CA SER A 576 -12.26 63.32 13.05
C SER A 576 -11.70 64.78 13.05
N PRO A 577 -10.48 65.16 13.55
CA PRO A 577 -9.41 64.44 14.29
C PRO A 577 -8.82 65.26 15.51
N SER A 578 -7.54 65.03 15.89
CA SER A 578 -6.59 65.86 16.72
C SER A 578 -6.80 65.96 18.26
N ASP A 579 -5.78 66.18 19.14
CA ASP A 579 -4.30 65.98 19.13
C ASP A 579 -3.67 66.16 20.55
N GLY A 580 -2.45 65.62 20.78
CA GLY A 580 -1.46 66.09 21.81
C GLY A 580 -1.54 65.57 23.28
N ASP A 581 -0.49 65.62 24.13
CA ASP A 581 0.96 65.89 23.87
C ASP A 581 1.94 65.58 25.07
N GLN A 582 3.22 65.23 24.81
CA GLN A 582 4.47 65.35 25.65
C GLN A 582 4.65 64.53 27.00
N LYS A 583 5.85 64.20 27.57
CA LYS A 583 7.31 64.39 27.23
C LYS A 583 8.36 63.50 28.03
N GLN A 584 9.45 63.07 27.35
CA GLN A 584 10.90 62.89 27.78
C GLN A 584 11.30 61.95 28.96
N TYR A 585 12.55 61.41 29.15
CA TYR A 585 13.94 61.62 28.63
C TYR A 585 14.67 60.27 28.28
N LYS A 586 15.42 60.10 27.15
CA LYS A 586 16.90 60.16 26.92
C LYS A 586 17.81 59.27 27.84
N ARG A 587 18.54 58.23 27.33
CA ARG A 587 19.87 58.15 26.62
C ARG A 587 21.12 58.31 27.54
N ALA A 588 22.30 57.65 27.37
CA ALA A 588 22.82 56.63 26.42
C ALA A 588 24.20 56.03 26.88
N ASN A 589 24.67 54.92 26.25
CA ASN A 589 26.05 54.37 26.10
C ASN A 589 26.98 54.21 27.35
N THR A 590 27.97 53.31 27.45
CA THR A 590 28.85 52.52 26.52
C THR A 590 28.99 51.07 27.04
N GLY A 591 29.69 50.08 26.45
CA GLY A 591 30.43 49.96 25.18
C GLY A 591 31.79 49.23 25.37
N ALA A 592 32.12 48.32 24.43
CA ALA A 592 33.37 47.52 24.29
C ALA A 592 33.54 46.19 25.11
N ALA A 593 34.32 45.30 24.51
CA ALA A 593 34.83 43.98 24.93
C ALA A 593 36.35 43.92 24.51
N PRO A 594 37.15 42.82 24.53
CA PRO A 594 36.84 41.38 24.68
C PRO A 594 37.89 40.55 25.50
N SER A 595 38.04 39.26 25.13
CA SER A 595 39.21 38.35 25.27
C SER A 595 39.58 37.67 26.62
N ASP A 596 39.31 36.35 26.63
CA ASP A 596 40.27 35.24 26.83
C ASP A 596 40.72 34.72 28.22
N ALA A 597 41.11 33.43 28.16
CA ALA A 597 41.90 32.60 29.10
C ALA A 597 41.23 32.04 30.38
N ALA A 598 40.97 30.72 30.33
CA ALA A 598 41.01 29.78 31.46
C ALA A 598 42.50 29.46 31.84
N PRO A 599 42.88 28.64 32.86
CA PRO A 599 42.08 27.55 33.48
C PRO A 599 42.35 27.23 34.99
N ALA A 600 41.84 26.06 35.41
CA ALA A 600 42.38 25.11 36.41
C ALA A 600 42.02 25.20 37.91
N HIS A 601 41.11 24.29 38.31
CA HIS A 601 41.21 23.31 39.42
C HIS A 601 41.35 23.72 40.91
N SER A 602 40.94 22.76 41.76
CA SER A 602 40.98 22.72 43.23
C SER A 602 39.92 23.60 43.94
N SER A 603 39.42 23.30 45.16
CA SER A 603 39.72 22.18 46.06
C SER A 603 38.51 21.69 46.88
N SER A 604 38.48 20.36 47.08
CA SER A 604 37.89 19.56 48.16
C SER A 604 37.14 20.15 49.38
N SER A 605 35.99 19.52 49.68
CA SER A 605 35.63 18.85 50.98
C SER A 605 35.03 19.64 52.17
N VAL A 606 34.62 18.86 53.20
CA VAL A 606 34.06 19.21 54.53
C VAL A 606 32.55 19.52 54.50
N GLU A 607 31.65 18.53 54.70
CA GLU A 607 31.02 18.10 55.99
C GLU A 607 29.95 19.10 56.52
N ARG A 608 28.92 18.78 57.34
CA ARG A 608 28.34 17.58 58.01
C ARG A 608 26.88 17.97 58.40
N ASN A 609 25.88 17.13 58.74
CA ASN A 609 25.68 15.67 58.86
C ASN A 609 24.16 15.40 58.52
N MET A 610 23.24 14.60 59.14
CA MET A 610 23.19 13.66 60.27
C MET A 610 21.93 12.74 60.19
N THR A 611 22.08 11.40 60.20
CA THR A 611 21.09 10.35 60.64
C THR A 611 19.71 10.22 59.92
N SER A 612 19.05 9.05 59.85
CA SER A 612 19.12 7.84 60.70
C SER A 612 19.14 6.49 59.93
N ASP A 613 19.15 5.36 60.65
CA ASP A 613 19.66 4.04 60.22
C ASP A 613 18.70 2.88 60.59
N SER A 614 18.73 1.78 59.82
CA SER A 614 18.55 0.40 60.34
C SER A 614 18.87 -0.70 59.29
N THR A 615 20.07 -1.27 59.38
CA THR A 615 20.42 -2.73 59.43
C THR A 615 19.68 -3.80 58.59
N ALA A 616 20.25 -4.96 58.18
CA ALA A 616 21.63 -5.44 57.91
C ALA A 616 21.60 -6.96 57.59
N LYS A 617 22.40 -7.46 56.61
CA LYS A 617 23.34 -8.62 56.75
C LYS A 617 23.95 -9.16 55.43
N HIS A 618 25.14 -9.74 55.55
CA HIS A 618 25.93 -10.40 54.50
C HIS A 618 25.39 -11.78 54.05
N PHE A 619 25.83 -12.21 52.85
CA PHE A 619 26.79 -13.33 52.75
C PHE A 619 27.87 -13.00 51.68
N SER A 620 28.94 -13.80 51.56
CA SER A 620 30.21 -13.39 50.94
C SER A 620 31.01 -14.50 50.24
N GLY A 621 31.85 -14.13 49.28
CA GLY A 621 32.79 -14.97 48.50
C GLY A 621 32.58 -14.73 46.99
N GLY A 622 33.58 -14.47 46.14
CA GLY A 622 35.05 -14.48 46.32
C GLY A 622 35.68 -15.79 45.83
N ASP A 623 36.78 -15.82 45.05
CA ASP A 623 37.62 -14.73 44.51
C ASP A 623 38.30 -15.16 43.18
N ASP A 624 38.80 -14.18 42.41
CA ASP A 624 39.93 -14.25 41.45
C ASP A 624 39.90 -15.20 40.22
N ASN A 625 40.67 -15.00 39.14
CA ASN A 625 41.78 -14.06 38.90
C ASN A 625 41.85 -13.52 37.44
N ALA A 626 42.74 -12.53 37.21
CA ALA A 626 43.15 -11.97 35.92
C ALA A 626 43.94 -12.96 35.02
N GLY A 627 44.24 -12.70 33.75
CA GLY A 627 43.90 -11.56 32.87
C GLY A 627 44.99 -11.31 31.79
N SER A 628 44.92 -10.17 31.10
CA SER A 628 45.96 -9.58 30.20
C SER A 628 46.23 -10.20 28.81
N THR A 629 45.71 -9.49 27.80
CA THR A 629 46.24 -9.30 26.41
C THR A 629 47.64 -8.64 26.39
N PRO A 630 48.31 -8.33 25.23
CA PRO A 630 47.95 -8.45 23.80
C PRO A 630 49.04 -9.06 22.87
N GLY A 631 48.81 -9.12 21.53
CA GLY A 631 49.93 -9.10 20.55
C GLY A 631 49.72 -9.68 19.13
N SER A 632 49.46 -8.81 18.14
CA SER A 632 49.91 -8.86 16.72
C SER A 632 49.92 -10.16 15.86
N ASN A 633 49.17 -10.11 14.75
CA ASN A 633 49.40 -10.80 13.45
C ASN A 633 50.82 -10.53 12.84
N PRO A 634 51.32 -11.23 11.76
CA PRO A 634 50.54 -11.90 10.68
C PRO A 634 51.08 -13.22 10.03
N SER A 635 50.22 -13.82 9.19
CA SER A 635 50.48 -14.48 7.89
C SER A 635 51.42 -15.71 7.73
N ASP A 636 50.90 -16.80 7.14
CA ASP A 636 51.11 -17.21 5.71
C ASP A 636 51.26 -18.74 5.45
N LYS A 637 50.56 -19.21 4.38
CA LYS A 637 50.82 -20.37 3.48
C LYS A 637 51.16 -21.81 3.97
N GLN A 638 50.16 -22.69 3.75
CA GLN A 638 50.17 -23.86 2.82
C GLN A 638 50.89 -25.19 3.13
N LYS A 639 50.26 -26.27 2.61
CA LYS A 639 50.80 -27.59 2.17
C LYS A 639 51.25 -28.59 3.26
N ASP A 640 51.23 -29.91 3.02
CA ASP A 640 50.37 -30.79 2.16
C ASP A 640 50.63 -32.26 2.59
N ASP A 641 49.84 -33.22 2.08
CA ASP A 641 50.16 -34.67 2.06
C ASP A 641 50.31 -35.41 3.43
N SER A 642 50.22 -36.75 3.58
CA SER A 642 49.98 -37.85 2.61
C SER A 642 49.50 -39.19 3.25
N ILE A 643 48.77 -39.98 2.45
CA ILE A 643 48.81 -41.47 2.30
C ILE A 643 48.38 -42.45 3.45
N LYS A 644 47.16 -43.00 3.28
CA LYS A 644 46.74 -44.44 3.23
C LYS A 644 47.45 -45.53 4.07
N SER A 645 46.65 -46.44 4.66
CA SER A 645 46.52 -47.85 4.21
C SER A 645 45.40 -48.67 4.94
N ASN A 646 44.92 -49.73 4.30
CA ASN A 646 43.98 -50.79 4.76
C ASN A 646 44.77 -52.14 4.81
N PRO A 647 44.25 -53.33 5.24
CA PRO A 647 42.86 -53.84 5.30
C PRO A 647 42.52 -54.43 6.71
N ASP A 648 41.66 -55.43 7.02
CA ASP A 648 40.91 -56.44 6.24
C ASP A 648 39.56 -56.87 6.91
N SER A 649 39.23 -58.18 7.03
CA SER A 649 37.84 -58.69 7.11
C SER A 649 37.55 -59.90 8.03
N GLY A 650 36.25 -60.18 8.24
CA GLY A 650 35.68 -61.34 8.96
C GLY A 650 34.71 -60.94 10.09
N ASP A 651 33.53 -61.54 10.31
CA ASP A 651 32.78 -62.58 9.56
C ASP A 651 31.25 -62.43 9.86
N LYS A 652 30.39 -63.33 9.36
CA LYS A 652 28.91 -63.21 9.28
C LYS A 652 28.13 -63.35 10.59
N ALA A 653 27.06 -62.57 10.69
CA ALA A 653 25.84 -62.88 11.48
C ALA A 653 24.60 -62.28 10.78
N GLY A 654 23.39 -62.63 11.22
CA GLY A 654 22.15 -62.02 10.71
C GLY A 654 20.91 -62.40 11.51
N SER A 655 19.86 -61.57 11.42
CA SER A 655 18.42 -61.85 11.64
C SER A 655 17.68 -60.55 12.02
N SER A 656 16.64 -60.21 11.24
CA SER A 656 15.39 -59.54 11.63
C SER A 656 15.39 -58.27 12.51
N TYR A 657 15.08 -57.14 11.87
CA TYR A 657 14.18 -56.06 12.32
C TYR A 657 14.30 -55.47 13.74
N GLY A 658 14.95 -54.31 13.80
CA GLY A 658 14.85 -53.29 14.85
C GLY A 658 15.19 -51.91 14.25
N GLU A 659 14.73 -50.81 14.85
CA GLU A 659 14.86 -49.46 14.30
C GLU A 659 16.28 -48.89 14.38
N SER A 660 16.77 -48.27 13.31
CA SER A 660 17.48 -46.98 13.34
C SER A 660 17.72 -46.45 11.92
N SER A 661 17.53 -45.15 11.70
CA SER A 661 17.81 -44.48 10.42
C SER A 661 19.04 -43.59 10.51
N THR A 662 20.19 -44.05 10.02
CA THR A 662 21.39 -43.20 9.82
C THR A 662 21.34 -42.53 8.45
N THR A 663 21.38 -41.20 8.42
CA THR A 663 21.24 -40.38 7.22
C THR A 663 22.46 -40.46 6.28
N ALA A 664 22.20 -40.39 4.97
CA ALA A 664 23.24 -40.19 3.96
C ALA A 664 23.75 -38.73 3.97
N PRO A 665 24.94 -38.44 3.39
CA PRO A 665 25.51 -37.09 3.39
C PRO A 665 24.61 -36.05 2.71
N ALA A 666 24.54 -34.85 3.27
CA ALA A 666 23.70 -33.77 2.74
C ALA A 666 24.24 -33.24 1.39
N VAL A 667 23.39 -33.29 0.37
CA VAL A 667 23.58 -32.59 -0.91
C VAL A 667 23.41 -31.08 -0.65
N PRO A 668 24.24 -30.19 -1.24
CA PRO A 668 24.04 -28.74 -1.11
C PRO A 668 22.65 -28.35 -1.68
N PRO A 669 21.94 -27.41 -1.04
CA PRO A 669 20.55 -27.11 -1.40
C PRO A 669 20.44 -26.51 -2.81
N SER A 670 19.64 -27.13 -3.68
CA SER A 670 19.31 -26.59 -5.01
C SER A 670 18.65 -25.22 -4.86
N ALA A 671 18.99 -24.26 -5.72
CA ALA A 671 18.43 -22.92 -5.67
C ALA A 671 16.89 -22.91 -5.75
N ASN A 672 16.27 -21.99 -5.01
CA ASN A 672 14.82 -21.85 -4.94
C ASN A 672 14.25 -21.24 -6.23
N ILE A 673 13.11 -21.75 -6.67
CA ILE A 673 12.37 -21.24 -7.84
C ILE A 673 10.86 -21.14 -7.51
N HIS A 674 10.16 -20.24 -8.21
CA HIS A 674 8.70 -20.17 -8.23
C HIS A 674 8.22 -20.27 -9.67
N MET A 675 7.54 -21.37 -10.00
CA MET A 675 7.01 -21.65 -11.34
C MET A 675 5.49 -21.52 -11.35
N ARG A 676 4.96 -20.95 -12.45
CA ARG A 676 3.52 -20.73 -12.66
C ARG A 676 3.06 -21.47 -13.90
N CYS A 677 1.85 -22.01 -13.89
CA CYS A 677 1.24 -22.59 -15.06
C CYS A 677 -0.28 -22.39 -15.10
N LEU A 678 -0.86 -22.55 -16.29
CA LEU A 678 -2.29 -22.64 -16.51
C LEU A 678 -2.73 -24.10 -16.52
N ILE A 679 -3.75 -24.41 -15.73
CA ILE A 679 -4.42 -25.72 -15.67
C ILE A 679 -5.92 -25.51 -15.87
N VAL A 680 -6.63 -26.50 -16.41
CA VAL A 680 -8.09 -26.42 -16.53
C VAL A 680 -8.76 -26.59 -15.17
N THR A 681 -9.92 -25.97 -14.98
CA THR A 681 -10.66 -25.97 -13.70
C THR A 681 -11.06 -27.38 -13.23
N GLN A 682 -11.17 -28.35 -14.14
CA GLN A 682 -11.37 -29.77 -13.81
C GLN A 682 -10.14 -30.38 -13.13
N ASP A 683 -8.97 -30.30 -13.76
CA ASP A 683 -7.69 -30.78 -13.22
C ASP A 683 -7.34 -30.07 -11.91
N ALA A 684 -7.64 -28.77 -11.80
CA ALA A 684 -7.50 -28.00 -10.56
C ALA A 684 -8.29 -28.62 -9.39
N SER A 685 -9.50 -29.13 -9.61
CA SER A 685 -10.27 -29.83 -8.57
C SER A 685 -9.66 -31.19 -8.20
N ILE A 686 -9.09 -31.91 -9.19
CA ILE A 686 -8.40 -33.20 -8.97
C ILE A 686 -7.12 -33.00 -8.14
N ILE A 687 -6.35 -31.94 -8.42
CA ILE A 687 -5.12 -31.58 -7.70
C ILE A 687 -5.41 -31.16 -6.26
N ILE A 688 -6.50 -30.41 -6.01
CA ILE A 688 -6.84 -29.96 -4.65
C ILE A 688 -7.37 -31.14 -3.80
N GLY A 689 -8.29 -31.93 -4.35
CA GLY A 689 -8.97 -33.01 -3.63
C GLY A 689 -9.96 -32.52 -2.55
N LYS A 690 -10.73 -33.44 -1.97
CA LYS A 690 -11.71 -33.08 -0.93
C LYS A 690 -11.00 -32.53 0.31
N GLY A 691 -11.32 -31.31 0.71
CA GLY A 691 -10.69 -30.65 1.86
C GLY A 691 -9.20 -30.33 1.70
N GLY A 692 -8.67 -30.28 0.47
CA GLY A 692 -7.24 -30.03 0.22
C GLY A 692 -6.33 -31.25 0.42
N SER A 693 -6.91 -32.44 0.63
CA SER A 693 -6.18 -33.70 0.88
C SER A 693 -5.12 -34.01 -0.18
N HIS A 694 -5.46 -33.94 -1.47
CA HIS A 694 -4.53 -34.28 -2.56
C HIS A 694 -3.38 -33.27 -2.67
N VAL A 695 -3.67 -31.97 -2.55
CA VAL A 695 -2.61 -30.94 -2.63
C VAL A 695 -1.70 -30.99 -1.40
N ASN A 696 -2.20 -31.39 -0.23
CA ASN A 696 -1.38 -31.65 0.95
C ASN A 696 -0.45 -32.85 0.77
N GLU A 697 -0.96 -33.98 0.25
CA GLU A 697 -0.14 -35.16 -0.06
C GLU A 697 0.97 -34.84 -1.09
N ILE A 698 0.67 -34.02 -2.11
CA ILE A 698 1.66 -33.55 -3.08
C ILE A 698 2.70 -32.65 -2.42
N ARG A 699 2.30 -31.71 -1.54
CA ARG A 699 3.23 -30.84 -0.77
C ARG A 699 4.18 -31.70 0.08
N GLU A 700 3.65 -32.67 0.80
CA GLU A 700 4.41 -33.58 1.67
C GLU A 700 5.41 -34.43 0.88
N LYS A 701 4.96 -35.17 -0.15
CA LYS A 701 5.85 -36.02 -0.97
C LYS A 701 6.84 -35.24 -1.83
N SER A 702 6.59 -33.97 -2.15
CA SER A 702 7.52 -33.13 -2.94
C SER A 702 8.48 -32.28 -2.11
N GLY A 703 8.05 -31.77 -0.96
CA GLY A 703 8.73 -30.69 -0.25
C GLY A 703 8.47 -29.28 -0.83
N ALA A 704 7.56 -29.14 -1.81
CA ALA A 704 7.26 -27.86 -2.47
C ALA A 704 5.93 -27.24 -2.00
N ARG A 705 5.89 -25.90 -1.97
CA ARG A 705 4.66 -25.13 -1.73
C ARG A 705 3.82 -25.08 -3.01
N VAL A 706 2.80 -25.93 -3.07
CA VAL A 706 1.80 -25.97 -4.16
C VAL A 706 0.57 -25.14 -3.79
N MET A 707 0.14 -24.22 -4.66
CA MET A 707 -1.06 -23.38 -4.48
C MET A 707 -1.85 -23.24 -5.79
N VAL A 708 -3.18 -23.26 -5.71
CA VAL A 708 -4.08 -23.11 -6.87
C VAL A 708 -4.97 -21.88 -6.65
N SER A 709 -5.04 -20.98 -7.63
CA SER A 709 -5.89 -19.79 -7.56
C SER A 709 -7.37 -20.17 -7.42
N GLU A 710 -8.20 -19.26 -6.92
CA GLU A 710 -9.65 -19.46 -6.92
C GLU A 710 -10.24 -19.68 -8.33
N SER A 711 -11.46 -20.19 -8.38
CA SER A 711 -12.16 -20.49 -9.63
C SER A 711 -12.99 -19.29 -10.08
N ILE A 712 -12.57 -18.62 -11.15
CA ILE A 712 -13.26 -17.43 -11.66
C ILE A 712 -14.47 -17.85 -12.52
N PRO A 713 -15.71 -17.40 -12.21
CA PRO A 713 -16.89 -17.75 -12.99
C PRO A 713 -16.74 -17.39 -14.48
N GLY A 714 -17.04 -18.36 -15.33
CA GLY A 714 -16.94 -18.23 -16.79
C GLY A 714 -15.52 -18.42 -17.38
N ASN A 715 -14.48 -18.62 -16.56
CA ASN A 715 -13.14 -18.93 -17.07
C ASN A 715 -12.80 -20.43 -16.91
N PRO A 716 -12.38 -21.13 -17.99
CA PRO A 716 -12.06 -22.56 -17.93
C PRO A 716 -10.69 -22.87 -17.34
N GLU A 717 -9.82 -21.88 -17.13
CA GLU A 717 -8.44 -22.06 -16.66
C GLU A 717 -8.19 -21.36 -15.30
N ARG A 718 -7.38 -22.00 -14.46
CA ARG A 718 -6.91 -21.51 -13.16
C ARG A 718 -5.38 -21.50 -13.13
N ILE A 719 -4.80 -20.67 -12.27
CA ILE A 719 -3.35 -20.60 -12.09
C ILE A 719 -2.94 -21.61 -11.02
N LEU A 720 -1.94 -22.43 -11.36
CA LEU A 720 -1.22 -23.28 -10.41
C LEU A 720 0.19 -22.72 -10.22
N ASN A 721 0.50 -22.37 -8.97
CA ASN A 721 1.79 -21.86 -8.50
C ASN A 721 2.49 -22.97 -7.71
N VAL A 722 3.78 -23.18 -7.98
CA VAL A 722 4.62 -24.16 -7.27
C VAL A 722 5.96 -23.51 -6.95
N SER A 723 6.39 -23.53 -5.69
CA SER A 723 7.69 -22.97 -5.28
C SER A 723 8.41 -23.77 -4.20
N GLY A 724 9.73 -23.58 -4.15
CA GLY A 724 10.66 -24.28 -3.28
C GLY A 724 11.99 -24.56 -4.00
N PRO A 725 12.83 -25.46 -3.47
CA PRO A 725 14.03 -25.95 -4.15
C PRO A 725 13.67 -26.54 -5.52
N LEU A 726 14.54 -26.38 -6.53
CA LEU A 726 14.29 -26.86 -7.89
C LEU A 726 13.92 -28.37 -7.96
N ASP A 727 14.59 -29.20 -7.18
CA ASP A 727 14.28 -30.64 -7.09
C ASP A 727 12.85 -30.89 -6.56
N ALA A 728 12.45 -30.15 -5.52
CA ALA A 728 11.11 -30.25 -4.95
C ALA A 728 10.03 -29.75 -5.93
N VAL A 729 10.28 -28.62 -6.61
CA VAL A 729 9.35 -28.04 -7.59
C VAL A 729 9.16 -28.97 -8.79
N SER A 730 10.25 -29.48 -9.37
CA SER A 730 10.18 -30.38 -10.52
C SER A 730 9.54 -31.72 -10.18
N LYS A 731 9.84 -32.29 -9.00
CA LYS A 731 9.16 -33.47 -8.45
C LYS A 731 7.66 -33.24 -8.24
N ALA A 732 7.26 -32.06 -7.73
CA ALA A 732 5.85 -31.71 -7.55
C ALA A 732 5.08 -31.74 -8.87
N PHE A 733 5.64 -31.22 -9.97
CA PHE A 733 5.00 -31.30 -11.29
C PHE A 733 4.83 -32.74 -11.80
N GLY A 734 5.79 -33.64 -11.51
CA GLY A 734 5.65 -35.08 -11.78
C GLY A 734 4.51 -35.73 -10.97
N LEU A 735 4.36 -35.39 -9.69
CA LEU A 735 3.26 -35.87 -8.84
C LEU A 735 1.90 -35.31 -9.27
N ILE A 736 1.86 -34.04 -9.70
CA ILE A 736 0.64 -33.38 -10.23
C ILE A 736 0.13 -34.12 -11.48
N VAL A 737 1.00 -34.46 -12.43
CA VAL A 737 0.61 -35.22 -13.63
C VAL A 737 0.10 -36.61 -13.27
N ARG A 738 0.78 -37.33 -12.36
CA ARG A 738 0.29 -38.61 -11.85
C ARG A 738 -1.10 -38.50 -11.22
N ARG A 739 -1.37 -37.46 -10.40
CA ARG A 739 -2.68 -37.24 -9.79
C ARG A 739 -3.77 -36.84 -10.81
N ILE A 740 -3.43 -36.18 -11.91
CA ILE A 740 -4.35 -35.92 -13.05
C ILE A 740 -4.68 -37.21 -13.82
N ASN A 741 -3.71 -38.14 -13.93
CA ASN A 741 -3.87 -39.42 -14.61
C ASN A 741 -4.50 -40.53 -13.75
N ASP A 742 -4.59 -40.34 -12.43
CA ASP A 742 -4.87 -41.38 -11.42
C ASP A 742 -3.80 -42.50 -11.40
N GLU A 743 -2.54 -42.14 -11.67
CA GLU A 743 -1.37 -43.02 -11.66
C GLU A 743 -0.70 -43.07 -10.26
N PRO A 744 -0.24 -44.24 -9.77
CA PRO A 744 0.46 -44.34 -8.49
C PRO A 744 1.76 -43.52 -8.44
N PHE A 745 1.95 -42.79 -7.34
CA PHE A 745 3.09 -41.86 -7.16
C PHE A 745 4.47 -42.52 -7.19
N ASP A 746 4.57 -43.76 -6.72
CA ASP A 746 5.84 -44.46 -6.53
C ASP A 746 6.15 -45.47 -7.67
N VAL A 747 5.42 -45.39 -8.80
CA VAL A 747 5.58 -46.24 -10.00
C VAL A 747 6.11 -45.40 -11.19
N PRO A 748 7.18 -45.83 -11.90
CA PRO A 748 7.69 -45.15 -13.10
C PRO A 748 6.71 -45.14 -14.27
N SER A 749 6.76 -44.09 -15.09
CA SER A 749 6.00 -43.98 -16.35
C SER A 749 6.42 -45.07 -17.33
N VAL A 750 5.47 -45.74 -17.98
CA VAL A 750 5.74 -46.81 -18.96
C VAL A 750 5.42 -46.38 -20.40
N PRO A 751 5.95 -47.06 -21.44
CA PRO A 751 5.51 -46.85 -22.82
C PRO A 751 4.00 -47.12 -22.95
N GLY A 752 3.19 -46.06 -23.06
CA GLY A 752 1.72 -46.12 -23.03
C GLY A 752 1.07 -45.36 -21.85
N SER A 753 1.83 -44.90 -20.86
CA SER A 753 1.34 -43.96 -19.82
C SER A 753 0.74 -42.70 -20.45
N ARG A 754 -0.24 -42.11 -19.79
CA ARG A 754 -1.04 -41.02 -20.37
C ARG A 754 -0.24 -39.71 -20.38
N ALA A 755 -0.04 -39.15 -21.57
CA ALA A 755 0.60 -37.85 -21.71
C ALA A 755 -0.36 -36.70 -21.31
N VAL A 756 0.15 -35.75 -20.54
CA VAL A 756 -0.54 -34.51 -20.12
C VAL A 756 0.25 -33.31 -20.65
N THR A 757 -0.41 -32.18 -20.89
CA THR A 757 0.24 -30.92 -21.31
C THR A 757 0.14 -29.87 -20.22
N ILE A 758 1.27 -29.49 -19.62
CA ILE A 758 1.37 -28.38 -18.66
C ILE A 758 1.74 -27.09 -19.40
N LYS A 759 0.97 -26.02 -19.18
CA LYS A 759 1.17 -24.70 -19.81
C LYS A 759 1.91 -23.76 -18.86
N PHE A 760 3.25 -23.84 -18.80
CA PHE A 760 4.03 -22.93 -17.99
C PHE A 760 3.92 -21.48 -18.51
N MET A 761 3.79 -20.52 -17.60
CA MET A 761 3.84 -19.10 -17.91
C MET A 761 5.26 -18.60 -17.65
N ILE A 762 5.92 -18.13 -18.71
CA ILE A 762 7.32 -17.72 -18.71
C ILE A 762 7.40 -16.26 -19.14
N PRO A 763 8.07 -15.36 -18.39
CA PRO A 763 8.31 -13.99 -18.84
C PRO A 763 8.95 -13.94 -20.24
N ASN A 764 8.46 -13.10 -21.15
CA ASN A 764 8.95 -13.02 -22.53
C ASN A 764 10.46 -12.72 -22.59
N SER A 765 10.97 -11.92 -21.64
CA SER A 765 12.39 -11.63 -21.42
C SER A 765 13.26 -12.87 -21.16
N ARG A 766 12.68 -13.95 -20.61
CA ARG A 766 13.38 -15.21 -20.28
C ARG A 766 13.06 -16.36 -21.22
N MET A 767 11.98 -16.27 -21.99
CA MET A 767 11.60 -17.28 -23.00
C MET A 767 12.72 -17.52 -24.03
N GLY A 768 13.49 -16.48 -24.38
CA GLY A 768 14.66 -16.60 -25.27
C GLY A 768 15.74 -17.56 -24.75
N SER A 769 15.96 -17.60 -23.44
CA SER A 769 16.94 -18.50 -22.79
C SER A 769 16.50 -19.96 -22.87
N VAL A 770 15.20 -20.23 -22.70
CA VAL A 770 14.63 -21.59 -22.78
C VAL A 770 14.58 -22.10 -24.21
N ILE A 771 14.36 -21.22 -25.20
CA ILE A 771 14.41 -21.58 -26.63
C ILE A 771 15.86 -21.82 -27.08
N GLY A 772 16.78 -20.92 -26.73
CA GLY A 772 18.17 -20.94 -27.22
C GLY A 772 18.33 -20.49 -28.67
N LYS A 773 19.57 -20.20 -29.08
CA LYS A 773 19.87 -19.70 -30.43
C LYS A 773 19.51 -20.74 -31.49
N GLY A 774 18.52 -20.44 -32.33
CA GLY A 774 18.01 -21.37 -33.35
C GLY A 774 17.20 -22.54 -32.79
N GLY A 775 16.67 -22.43 -31.56
CA GLY A 775 15.92 -23.51 -30.91
C GLY A 775 16.78 -24.61 -30.31
N SER A 776 18.09 -24.40 -30.15
CA SER A 776 19.03 -25.41 -29.65
C SER A 776 18.68 -25.90 -28.24
N LYS A 777 18.34 -24.99 -27.32
CA LYS A 777 18.13 -25.30 -25.91
C LYS A 777 16.77 -25.98 -25.68
N ILE A 778 15.71 -25.53 -26.35
CA ILE A 778 14.41 -26.22 -26.29
C ILE A 778 14.48 -27.61 -26.93
N LYS A 779 15.33 -27.81 -27.95
CA LYS A 779 15.60 -29.16 -28.47
C LYS A 779 16.35 -30.01 -27.45
N GLU A 780 17.41 -29.51 -26.83
CA GLU A 780 18.16 -30.22 -25.78
C GLU A 780 17.25 -30.69 -24.64
N ILE A 781 16.30 -29.85 -24.18
CA ILE A 781 15.32 -30.24 -23.15
C ILE A 781 14.40 -31.36 -23.64
N GLN A 782 13.92 -31.31 -24.89
CA GLN A 782 13.08 -32.38 -25.46
C GLN A 782 13.86 -33.70 -25.58
N ASP A 783 15.07 -33.65 -26.11
CA ASP A 783 15.95 -34.81 -26.31
C ASP A 783 16.34 -35.45 -24.95
N ALA A 784 16.53 -34.66 -23.89
CA ALA A 784 16.88 -35.14 -22.55
C ALA A 784 15.68 -35.61 -21.68
N SER A 785 14.48 -35.08 -21.91
CA SER A 785 13.29 -35.39 -21.09
C SER A 785 12.31 -36.37 -21.76
N GLY A 786 12.35 -36.51 -23.09
CA GLY A 786 11.32 -37.19 -23.86
C GLY A 786 9.98 -36.45 -23.92
N ALA A 787 9.86 -35.26 -23.30
CA ALA A 787 8.70 -34.39 -23.45
C ALA A 787 8.77 -33.59 -24.74
N LYS A 788 7.62 -33.20 -25.28
CA LYS A 788 7.51 -32.24 -26.39
C LYS A 788 7.28 -30.83 -25.84
N LEU A 789 8.12 -29.88 -26.24
CA LEU A 789 8.08 -28.50 -25.75
C LEU A 789 7.71 -27.55 -26.90
N ASN A 790 6.79 -26.63 -26.66
CA ASN A 790 6.35 -25.62 -27.65
C ASN A 790 6.08 -24.26 -26.98
N ALA A 791 6.79 -23.22 -27.42
CA ALA A 791 6.61 -21.86 -26.93
C ALA A 791 5.61 -21.06 -27.80
N SER A 792 4.67 -20.35 -27.20
CA SER A 792 3.75 -19.47 -27.92
C SER A 792 4.50 -18.31 -28.57
N GLU A 793 4.13 -17.94 -29.80
CA GLU A 793 4.72 -16.78 -30.49
C GLU A 793 4.34 -15.47 -29.78
N GLY A 794 3.04 -15.28 -29.50
CA GLY A 794 2.50 -14.14 -28.77
C GLY A 794 2.51 -14.30 -27.24
N MET A 795 2.43 -13.17 -26.55
CA MET A 795 2.23 -13.05 -25.09
C MET A 795 0.76 -13.33 -24.70
N LEU A 796 0.54 -13.74 -23.45
CA LEU A 796 -0.79 -13.92 -22.87
C LEU A 796 -1.49 -12.54 -22.70
N PRO A 797 -2.80 -12.43 -22.99
CA PRO A 797 -3.50 -11.14 -22.99
C PRO A 797 -3.38 -10.36 -21.68
N GLY A 798 -2.92 -9.11 -21.76
CA GLY A 798 -2.74 -8.25 -20.57
C GLY A 798 -1.53 -8.59 -19.70
N SER A 799 -0.54 -9.31 -20.24
CA SER A 799 0.67 -9.72 -19.52
C SER A 799 1.92 -9.60 -20.38
N THR A 800 3.08 -9.75 -19.74
CA THR A 800 4.41 -9.90 -20.39
C THR A 800 4.86 -11.36 -20.47
N GLU A 801 3.99 -12.31 -20.10
CA GLU A 801 4.29 -13.75 -20.10
C GLU A 801 3.91 -14.42 -21.43
N ARG A 802 4.61 -15.49 -21.78
CA ARG A 802 4.32 -16.39 -22.91
C ARG A 802 4.12 -17.80 -22.38
N VAL A 803 3.33 -18.60 -23.10
CA VAL A 803 3.07 -20.00 -22.71
C VAL A 803 4.18 -20.89 -23.26
N LEU A 804 4.84 -21.63 -22.38
CA LEU A 804 5.62 -22.82 -22.74
C LEU A 804 4.75 -24.05 -22.45
N SER A 805 4.22 -24.66 -23.52
CA SER A 805 3.50 -25.93 -23.43
C SER A 805 4.49 -27.07 -23.37
N VAL A 806 4.45 -27.86 -22.31
CA VAL A 806 5.30 -29.04 -22.10
C VAL A 806 4.38 -30.25 -22.04
N ALA A 807 4.51 -31.17 -22.99
CA ALA A 807 3.62 -32.32 -23.16
C ALA A 807 4.38 -33.64 -23.04
N GLY A 808 3.96 -34.52 -22.13
CA GLY A 808 4.65 -35.80 -21.88
C GLY A 808 4.00 -36.60 -20.75
N VAL A 809 4.55 -37.79 -20.49
CA VAL A 809 4.23 -38.59 -19.30
C VAL A 809 4.80 -37.95 -18.03
N ALA A 810 4.37 -38.38 -16.85
CA ALA A 810 4.71 -37.73 -15.58
C ALA A 810 6.21 -37.52 -15.36
N ASP A 811 7.05 -38.51 -15.67
CA ASP A 811 8.50 -38.39 -15.48
C ASP A 811 9.17 -37.52 -16.56
N ALA A 812 8.62 -37.49 -17.79
CA ALA A 812 9.06 -36.57 -18.82
C ALA A 812 8.75 -35.11 -18.44
N ILE A 813 7.58 -34.85 -17.82
CA ILE A 813 7.24 -33.54 -17.27
C ILE A 813 8.15 -33.16 -16.09
N HIS A 814 8.45 -34.09 -15.18
CA HIS A 814 9.40 -33.89 -14.08
C HIS A 814 10.78 -33.46 -14.61
N ILE A 815 11.38 -34.24 -15.51
CA ILE A 815 12.72 -33.98 -16.08
C ILE A 815 12.72 -32.66 -16.88
N ALA A 816 11.70 -32.42 -17.72
CA ALA A 816 11.60 -31.17 -18.48
C ALA A 816 11.51 -29.95 -17.54
N THR A 817 10.73 -30.05 -16.45
CA THR A 817 10.58 -28.97 -15.47
C THR A 817 11.89 -28.65 -14.76
N TYR A 818 12.70 -29.66 -14.43
CA TYR A 818 14.04 -29.46 -13.85
C TYR A 818 14.95 -28.65 -14.77
N TYR A 819 15.09 -29.06 -16.04
CA TYR A 819 15.92 -28.33 -17.01
C TYR A 819 15.40 -26.92 -17.32
N ILE A 820 14.07 -26.74 -17.46
CA ILE A 820 13.46 -25.41 -17.61
C ILE A 820 13.81 -24.53 -16.41
N GLY A 821 13.65 -25.06 -15.18
CA GLY A 821 13.94 -24.32 -13.96
C GLY A 821 15.40 -23.92 -13.83
N THR A 822 16.34 -24.82 -14.15
CA THR A 822 17.78 -24.53 -14.20
C THR A 822 18.07 -23.32 -15.10
N ILE A 823 17.53 -23.33 -16.33
CA ILE A 823 17.71 -22.25 -17.31
C ILE A 823 17.09 -20.93 -16.84
N LEU A 824 15.96 -20.98 -16.12
CA LEU A 824 15.30 -19.80 -15.57
C LEU A 824 16.06 -19.19 -14.37
N ILE A 825 16.73 -20.01 -13.56
CA ILE A 825 17.62 -19.56 -12.48
C ILE A 825 18.86 -18.90 -13.09
N GLU A 826 19.56 -19.57 -14.00
CA GLU A 826 20.71 -18.98 -14.70
C GLU A 826 20.35 -17.67 -15.45
N ALA A 827 19.13 -17.58 -16.01
CA ALA A 827 18.65 -16.37 -16.69
C ALA A 827 18.27 -15.26 -15.70
N GLN A 828 17.83 -15.60 -14.49
CA GLN A 828 17.57 -14.65 -13.40
C GLN A 828 18.87 -14.04 -12.86
N GLU A 829 19.95 -14.82 -12.80
CA GLU A 829 21.29 -14.36 -12.39
C GLU A 829 21.96 -13.47 -13.44
N ARG A 830 21.89 -13.86 -14.74
CA ARG A 830 22.50 -13.10 -15.83
C ARG A 830 21.73 -11.84 -16.25
N MET A 831 20.43 -11.79 -16.00
CA MET A 831 19.55 -10.67 -16.39
C MET A 831 18.55 -10.32 -15.27
N PRO A 832 19.03 -9.71 -14.16
CA PRO A 832 18.16 -9.10 -13.15
C PRO A 832 17.48 -7.85 -13.74
N SER A 833 16.32 -8.06 -14.36
CA SER A 833 15.53 -7.03 -15.04
C SER A 833 14.17 -6.83 -14.36
N THR A 834 13.84 -5.57 -14.11
CA THR A 834 12.61 -5.08 -13.47
C THR A 834 11.38 -5.12 -14.40
N SER A 835 10.20 -5.10 -13.81
CA SER A 835 8.87 -5.10 -14.47
C SER A 835 8.53 -6.36 -15.30
N ASN A 836 7.77 -7.27 -14.69
CA ASN A 836 7.03 -8.32 -15.40
C ASN A 836 5.56 -8.29 -14.97
N SER A 837 4.65 -7.87 -15.86
CA SER A 837 3.21 -7.99 -15.63
C SER A 837 2.79 -9.45 -15.82
N THR A 838 2.48 -10.17 -14.72
CA THR A 838 2.02 -11.57 -14.80
C THR A 838 0.55 -11.68 -15.19
N TYR A 839 0.20 -12.74 -15.92
CA TYR A 839 -1.15 -13.02 -16.37
C TYR A 839 -2.09 -13.32 -15.19
N ARG A 840 -3.34 -12.85 -15.29
CA ARG A 840 -4.46 -13.25 -14.44
C ARG A 840 -5.66 -13.55 -15.36
N PRO A 841 -6.30 -14.74 -15.27
CA PRO A 841 -7.53 -15.02 -16.01
C PRO A 841 -8.62 -13.99 -15.65
N SER A 842 -9.44 -13.61 -16.62
CA SER A 842 -10.54 -12.66 -16.41
C SER A 842 -11.81 -13.10 -17.15
N SER A 843 -12.95 -12.52 -16.77
CA SER A 843 -14.29 -12.93 -17.22
C SER A 843 -14.94 -11.95 -18.23
N GLN A 844 -14.22 -10.93 -18.70
CA GLN A 844 -14.74 -9.93 -19.64
C GLN A 844 -14.07 -10.02 -21.04
N PRO A 845 -14.84 -10.04 -22.13
CA PRO A 845 -14.30 -10.02 -23.49
C PRO A 845 -13.77 -8.61 -23.85
N ARG A 846 -12.45 -8.43 -23.82
CA ARG A 846 -11.80 -7.20 -24.32
C ARG A 846 -11.83 -7.15 -25.85
N ARG A 847 -12.15 -5.98 -26.41
CA ARG A 847 -12.11 -5.71 -27.86
C ARG A 847 -10.67 -5.79 -28.38
N PRO A 848 -10.43 -6.30 -29.61
CA PRO A 848 -9.09 -6.32 -30.20
C PRO A 848 -8.66 -4.92 -30.67
N THR A 849 -7.62 -4.36 -30.06
CA THR A 849 -6.89 -3.20 -30.61
C THR A 849 -5.78 -3.69 -31.53
N GLN A 850 -5.90 -3.36 -32.82
CA GLN A 850 -4.95 -3.75 -33.85
C GLN A 850 -3.66 -2.93 -33.74
N GLY A 851 -2.56 -3.57 -33.33
CA GLY A 851 -1.22 -2.97 -33.31
C GLY A 851 -0.45 -3.30 -34.59
N GLY A 852 0.16 -2.29 -35.22
CA GLY A 852 1.07 -2.44 -36.36
C GLY A 852 2.46 -1.91 -36.02
N GLY A 853 3.39 -2.81 -35.69
CA GLY A 853 4.79 -2.45 -35.48
C GLY A 853 5.53 -2.23 -36.81
N SER A 854 6.47 -1.28 -36.83
CA SER A 854 7.34 -1.04 -37.99
C SER A 854 8.47 -2.06 -38.11
N SER A 855 9.00 -2.26 -39.31
CA SER A 855 10.25 -2.99 -39.58
C SER A 855 10.92 -2.39 -40.82
N TYR A 856 12.25 -2.30 -40.81
CA TYR A 856 13.00 -1.35 -41.64
C TYR A 856 14.11 -2.03 -42.45
N VAL A 857 14.09 -1.88 -43.78
CA VAL A 857 15.19 -2.22 -44.72
C VAL A 857 15.17 -1.20 -45.88
N PRO A 858 16.32 -0.66 -46.35
CA PRO A 858 16.35 0.51 -47.26
C PRO A 858 16.60 0.20 -48.77
N GLY A 859 16.14 1.08 -49.67
CA GLY A 859 16.58 1.09 -51.09
C GLY A 859 15.79 1.95 -52.09
N TYR A 860 16.45 2.94 -52.70
CA TYR A 860 16.24 3.62 -54.01
C TYR A 860 14.85 4.00 -54.60
N SER A 861 14.68 5.33 -54.80
CA SER A 861 14.02 6.10 -55.88
C SER A 861 13.02 5.49 -56.89
N HIS A 862 11.80 6.04 -57.01
CA HIS A 862 11.46 7.11 -57.99
C HIS A 862 9.98 7.62 -57.95
N HIS A 863 9.68 8.59 -58.82
CA HIS A 863 8.58 9.58 -58.88
C HIS A 863 7.09 9.17 -58.96
N ALA A 864 6.25 9.99 -58.27
CA ALA A 864 5.00 10.62 -58.74
C ALA A 864 3.71 9.74 -58.91
N PRO A 865 2.51 10.29 -59.25
CA PRO A 865 1.52 10.53 -58.19
C PRO A 865 0.03 10.19 -58.48
N TYR A 866 -0.79 10.30 -57.41
CA TYR A 866 -2.26 10.38 -57.37
C TYR A 866 -3.12 9.15 -57.77
N GLY A 867 -3.86 8.64 -56.78
CA GLY A 867 -5.01 7.75 -56.90
C GLY A 867 -5.73 7.63 -55.55
N PRO A 868 -7.08 7.53 -55.49
CA PRO A 868 -7.81 7.50 -54.23
C PRO A 868 -7.72 6.13 -53.53
N PRO A 869 -7.59 6.07 -52.19
CA PRO A 869 -7.48 4.80 -51.47
C PRO A 869 -8.80 4.02 -51.49
N HIS A 870 -8.76 2.83 -52.10
CA HIS A 870 -9.87 1.89 -52.16
C HIS A 870 -9.96 1.10 -50.84
N ASN A 871 -11.17 0.85 -50.35
CA ASN A 871 -11.38 0.15 -49.07
C ASN A 871 -11.07 -1.35 -49.25
N PRO A 872 -10.16 -1.97 -48.47
CA PRO A 872 -9.78 -3.37 -48.68
C PRO A 872 -10.95 -4.32 -48.34
N PRO A 873 -11.11 -5.44 -49.07
CA PRO A 873 -12.18 -6.39 -48.81
C PRO A 873 -11.99 -7.09 -47.46
N GLN A 874 -13.04 -7.09 -46.63
CA GLN A 874 -13.02 -7.72 -45.31
C GLN A 874 -12.85 -9.24 -45.44
N GLN A 875 -11.66 -9.77 -45.13
CA GLN A 875 -11.36 -11.20 -45.27
C GLN A 875 -12.28 -12.07 -44.40
N LEU A 876 -13.15 -12.82 -45.08
CA LEU A 876 -13.91 -13.91 -44.46
C LEU A 876 -12.92 -15.01 -44.04
N GLN A 877 -12.90 -15.33 -42.75
CA GLN A 877 -12.14 -16.44 -42.21
C GLN A 877 -12.98 -17.73 -42.26
N THR A 878 -12.33 -18.87 -42.04
CA THR A 878 -13.01 -20.17 -41.91
C THR A 878 -12.45 -20.93 -40.72
N GLN A 879 -13.33 -21.35 -39.81
CA GLN A 879 -13.00 -22.20 -38.67
C GLN A 879 -13.61 -23.60 -38.86
N GLN A 880 -12.89 -24.61 -38.40
CA GLN A 880 -13.33 -26.01 -38.39
C GLN A 880 -13.53 -26.46 -36.94
N ILE A 881 -14.62 -27.18 -36.66
CA ILE A 881 -14.86 -27.87 -35.39
C ILE A 881 -15.38 -29.29 -35.66
N TYR A 882 -15.06 -30.23 -34.78
CA TYR A 882 -15.52 -31.62 -34.85
C TYR A 882 -16.62 -31.85 -33.80
N ILE A 883 -17.65 -32.60 -34.18
CA ILE A 883 -18.84 -32.82 -33.34
C ILE A 883 -19.22 -34.30 -33.38
N PRO A 884 -19.43 -34.98 -32.24
CA PRO A 884 -19.84 -36.38 -32.20
C PRO A 884 -21.11 -36.69 -33.03
N ASN A 885 -21.09 -37.84 -33.71
CA ASN A 885 -22.12 -38.26 -34.66
C ASN A 885 -23.52 -38.47 -34.04
N ASP A 886 -23.58 -38.77 -32.75
CA ASP A 886 -24.80 -38.89 -31.95
C ASP A 886 -25.38 -37.50 -31.57
N LEU A 887 -24.52 -36.52 -31.32
CA LEU A 887 -24.94 -35.17 -30.90
C LEU A 887 -25.27 -34.23 -32.07
N VAL A 888 -24.71 -34.43 -33.27
CA VAL A 888 -24.93 -33.54 -34.43
C VAL A 888 -26.43 -33.37 -34.79
N GLY A 889 -27.28 -34.34 -34.46
CA GLY A 889 -28.74 -34.26 -34.68
C GLY A 889 -29.42 -33.13 -33.89
N CYS A 890 -28.96 -32.81 -32.68
CA CYS A 890 -29.55 -31.75 -31.84
C CYS A 890 -29.18 -30.33 -32.31
N ILE A 891 -28.10 -30.22 -33.08
CA ILE A 891 -27.64 -29.00 -33.79
C ILE A 891 -28.42 -28.79 -35.08
N ILE A 892 -28.58 -29.84 -35.90
CA ILE A 892 -29.30 -29.74 -37.18
C ILE A 892 -30.79 -29.43 -36.91
N GLY A 893 -31.40 -30.15 -35.98
CA GLY A 893 -32.83 -30.05 -35.68
C GLY A 893 -33.71 -30.66 -36.78
N LYS A 894 -34.99 -30.88 -36.47
CA LYS A 894 -35.93 -31.51 -37.42
C LYS A 894 -36.06 -30.64 -38.67
N GLY A 895 -35.73 -31.19 -39.85
CA GLY A 895 -35.71 -30.46 -41.13
C GLY A 895 -34.61 -29.39 -41.28
N GLY A 896 -33.54 -29.43 -40.48
CA GLY A 896 -32.47 -28.41 -40.55
C GLY A 896 -32.84 -27.05 -39.92
N SER A 897 -33.99 -26.97 -39.26
CA SER A 897 -34.52 -25.76 -38.64
C SER A 897 -33.53 -25.08 -37.68
N LYS A 898 -32.91 -25.84 -36.78
CA LYS A 898 -32.07 -25.27 -35.71
C LYS A 898 -30.70 -24.82 -36.23
N ILE A 899 -30.11 -25.51 -37.19
CA ILE A 899 -28.86 -25.03 -37.84
C ILE A 899 -29.11 -23.81 -38.72
N ASN A 900 -30.29 -23.69 -39.35
CA ASN A 900 -30.68 -22.49 -40.10
C ASN A 900 -30.87 -21.27 -39.19
N GLU A 901 -31.47 -21.45 -38.01
CA GLU A 901 -31.56 -20.42 -36.97
C GLU A 901 -30.17 -19.92 -36.53
N ILE A 902 -29.23 -20.85 -36.24
CA ILE A 902 -27.86 -20.49 -35.87
C ILE A 902 -27.14 -19.75 -37.00
N ARG A 903 -27.23 -20.23 -38.26
CA ARG A 903 -26.67 -19.55 -39.46
C ARG A 903 -27.19 -18.11 -39.60
N HIS A 904 -28.48 -17.89 -39.32
CA HIS A 904 -29.12 -16.57 -39.39
C HIS A 904 -28.66 -15.66 -38.25
N MET A 905 -28.73 -16.13 -37.00
CA MET A 905 -28.32 -15.36 -35.81
C MET A 905 -26.83 -14.97 -35.85
N SER A 906 -25.96 -15.84 -36.34
CA SER A 906 -24.52 -15.58 -36.40
C SER A 906 -24.05 -14.97 -37.72
N ALA A 907 -24.97 -14.73 -38.68
CA ALA A 907 -24.67 -14.30 -40.05
C ALA A 907 -23.41 -14.99 -40.65
N SER A 908 -23.37 -16.33 -40.55
CA SER A 908 -22.23 -17.16 -40.94
C SER A 908 -22.67 -18.33 -41.83
N GLN A 909 -21.83 -18.68 -42.82
CA GLN A 909 -22.05 -19.88 -43.62
C GLN A 909 -21.52 -21.10 -42.85
N ILE A 910 -22.43 -21.91 -42.31
CA ILE A 910 -22.09 -23.12 -41.56
C ILE A 910 -22.41 -24.35 -42.42
N LYS A 911 -21.40 -25.13 -42.81
CA LYS A 911 -21.55 -26.39 -43.54
C LYS A 911 -21.17 -27.56 -42.65
N ILE A 912 -22.13 -28.44 -42.39
CA ILE A 912 -21.91 -29.73 -41.71
C ILE A 912 -21.60 -30.75 -42.81
N MET A 913 -20.48 -31.45 -42.70
CA MET A 913 -20.07 -32.48 -43.65
C MET A 913 -20.78 -33.82 -43.36
N GLU A 914 -20.66 -34.79 -44.27
CA GLU A 914 -21.15 -36.16 -44.05
C GLU A 914 -20.19 -36.97 -43.16
N PRO A 915 -20.64 -38.08 -42.52
CA PRO A 915 -19.76 -38.96 -41.75
C PRO A 915 -18.56 -39.44 -42.58
N GLY A 916 -17.36 -39.45 -41.98
CA GLY A 916 -16.14 -39.90 -42.66
C GLY A 916 -15.52 -38.90 -43.65
N ALA A 917 -16.11 -37.72 -43.85
CA ALA A 917 -15.54 -36.69 -44.72
C ALA A 917 -14.30 -36.03 -44.07
N THR A 918 -13.11 -36.55 -44.37
CA THR A 918 -11.83 -36.05 -43.85
C THR A 918 -11.56 -34.61 -44.27
N GLY A 919 -11.35 -33.73 -43.30
CA GLY A 919 -10.85 -32.37 -43.57
C GLY A 919 -9.35 -32.38 -43.88
N LEU A 920 -8.93 -31.57 -44.86
CA LEU A 920 -7.52 -31.21 -45.03
C LEU A 920 -7.14 -30.24 -43.90
N GLY A 921 -6.26 -30.69 -42.99
CA GLY A 921 -5.62 -29.80 -42.03
C GLY A 921 -4.60 -28.86 -42.70
N PRO A 922 -4.07 -27.85 -41.99
CA PRO A 922 -3.12 -26.87 -42.55
C PRO A 922 -1.85 -27.48 -43.17
N ASN A 923 -1.50 -28.70 -42.79
CA ASN A 923 -0.34 -29.46 -43.27
C ASN A 923 -0.71 -30.67 -44.16
N GLY A 924 -1.92 -30.73 -44.71
CA GLY A 924 -2.33 -31.73 -45.71
C GLY A 924 -2.63 -33.14 -45.19
N ALA A 925 -2.48 -33.42 -43.89
CA ALA A 925 -2.87 -34.70 -43.29
C ALA A 925 -4.40 -34.80 -43.09
N PRO A 926 -5.01 -36.00 -43.24
CA PRO A 926 -6.45 -36.20 -43.02
C PRO A 926 -6.79 -36.18 -41.52
N GLY A 927 -7.67 -35.25 -41.12
CA GLY A 927 -8.20 -35.15 -39.77
C GLY A 927 -9.64 -35.67 -39.67
N GLY A 928 -9.88 -36.64 -38.78
CA GLY A 928 -11.21 -37.11 -38.40
C GLY A 928 -11.19 -38.53 -37.83
N SER A 929 -11.80 -38.72 -36.65
CA SER A 929 -12.12 -40.06 -36.13
C SER A 929 -13.50 -40.52 -36.64
N GLU A 930 -13.74 -41.83 -36.74
CA GLU A 930 -15.02 -42.37 -37.26
C GLU A 930 -16.25 -41.96 -36.42
N GLY A 931 -16.04 -41.55 -35.16
CA GLY A 931 -17.09 -41.08 -34.26
C GLY A 931 -17.58 -39.65 -34.51
N GLU A 932 -16.89 -38.86 -35.34
CA GLU A 932 -17.10 -37.40 -35.42
C GLU A 932 -17.52 -36.91 -36.82
N ARG A 933 -18.21 -35.76 -36.85
CA ARG A 933 -18.56 -35.03 -38.06
C ARG A 933 -17.95 -33.63 -38.05
N LEU A 934 -17.29 -33.28 -39.16
CA LEU A 934 -16.68 -31.97 -39.37
C LEU A 934 -17.76 -30.91 -39.65
N VAL A 935 -17.68 -29.78 -38.95
CA VAL A 935 -18.48 -28.58 -39.19
C VAL A 935 -17.55 -27.42 -39.54
N VAL A 936 -17.77 -26.83 -40.71
CA VAL A 936 -17.00 -25.74 -41.27
C VAL A 936 -17.82 -24.45 -41.17
N ILE A 937 -17.24 -23.40 -40.61
CA ILE A 937 -17.90 -22.12 -40.32
C ILE A 937 -17.11 -21.01 -41.01
N THR A 938 -17.70 -20.38 -42.02
CA THR A 938 -17.10 -19.29 -42.80
C THR A 938 -17.85 -17.98 -42.54
N GLY A 939 -17.13 -16.90 -42.22
CA GLY A 939 -17.72 -15.63 -41.81
C GLY A 939 -16.68 -14.56 -41.44
N GLN A 940 -17.14 -13.42 -40.92
CA GLN A 940 -16.25 -12.47 -40.23
C GLN A 940 -15.83 -13.04 -38.87
N PRO A 941 -14.66 -12.68 -38.30
CA PRO A 941 -14.15 -13.32 -37.08
C PRO A 941 -15.12 -13.30 -35.89
N ALA A 942 -15.83 -12.18 -35.66
CA ALA A 942 -16.86 -12.08 -34.62
C ALA A 942 -18.08 -12.96 -34.90
N ASN A 943 -18.52 -13.04 -36.16
CA ASN A 943 -19.62 -13.89 -36.62
C ASN A 943 -19.31 -15.37 -36.39
N ILE A 944 -18.08 -15.80 -36.70
CA ILE A 944 -17.59 -17.16 -36.44
C ILE A 944 -17.59 -17.47 -34.94
N GLN A 945 -17.07 -16.57 -34.09
CA GLN A 945 -17.10 -16.76 -32.64
C GLN A 945 -18.53 -16.91 -32.09
N MET A 946 -19.47 -16.11 -32.58
CA MET A 946 -20.90 -16.22 -32.23
C MET A 946 -21.51 -17.55 -32.70
N ALA A 947 -21.19 -17.99 -33.93
CA ALA A 947 -21.62 -19.30 -34.44
C ALA A 947 -21.11 -20.45 -33.56
N VAL A 948 -19.82 -20.43 -33.22
CA VAL A 948 -19.17 -21.44 -32.37
C VAL A 948 -19.79 -21.48 -30.97
N GLN A 949 -20.06 -20.32 -30.36
CA GLN A 949 -20.73 -20.25 -29.05
C GLN A 949 -22.16 -20.83 -29.09
N LEU A 950 -22.96 -20.49 -30.11
CA LEU A 950 -24.32 -21.02 -30.27
C LEU A 950 -24.33 -22.54 -30.47
N LEU A 951 -23.36 -23.09 -31.22
CA LEU A 951 -23.21 -24.53 -31.44
C LEU A 951 -22.83 -25.27 -30.14
N TYR A 952 -21.83 -24.78 -29.40
CA TYR A 952 -21.43 -25.40 -28.12
C TYR A 952 -22.52 -25.28 -27.05
N HIS A 953 -23.20 -24.12 -26.95
CA HIS A 953 -24.32 -23.97 -26.02
C HIS A 953 -25.44 -24.97 -26.31
N ARG A 954 -25.69 -25.29 -27.59
CA ARG A 954 -26.71 -26.28 -27.97
C ARG A 954 -26.30 -27.72 -27.66
N LEU A 955 -25.02 -28.07 -27.83
CA LEU A 955 -24.48 -29.37 -27.42
C LEU A 955 -24.63 -29.59 -25.91
N GLU A 956 -24.28 -28.58 -25.11
CA GLU A 956 -24.35 -28.66 -23.65
C GLU A 956 -25.80 -28.80 -23.15
N GLN A 957 -26.77 -28.10 -23.76
CA GLN A 957 -28.19 -28.28 -23.45
C GLN A 957 -28.67 -29.73 -23.68
N GLU A 958 -28.26 -30.38 -24.77
CA GLU A 958 -28.69 -31.75 -25.05
C GLU A 958 -27.95 -32.76 -24.14
N LYS A 959 -26.67 -32.53 -23.84
CA LYS A 959 -25.88 -33.34 -22.89
C LYS A 959 -26.49 -33.32 -21.48
N GLN A 960 -26.91 -32.15 -20.99
CA GLN A 960 -27.62 -32.02 -19.70
C GLN A 960 -28.99 -32.71 -19.72
N LYS A 961 -29.68 -32.72 -20.87
CA LYS A 961 -30.95 -33.44 -21.06
C LYS A 961 -30.76 -34.97 -21.08
N GLN A 962 -29.68 -35.48 -21.68
CA GLN A 962 -29.30 -36.89 -21.61
C GLN A 962 -28.94 -37.33 -20.18
N LEU A 963 -28.15 -36.53 -19.45
CA LEU A 963 -27.81 -36.79 -18.04
C LEU A 963 -29.06 -36.87 -17.14
N ARG A 964 -30.03 -35.96 -17.33
CA ARG A 964 -31.31 -36.02 -16.61
C ARG A 964 -32.16 -37.25 -16.98
N ALA A 965 -32.11 -37.71 -18.23
CA ALA A 965 -32.78 -38.93 -18.65
C ALA A 965 -32.16 -40.19 -18.01
N GLN A 966 -30.82 -40.24 -17.88
CA GLN A 966 -30.12 -41.34 -17.21
C GLN A 966 -30.42 -41.38 -15.69
N GLN A 967 -30.54 -40.23 -15.03
CA GLN A 967 -30.90 -40.14 -13.61
C GLN A 967 -32.38 -40.47 -13.30
N GLY A 968 -33.25 -40.49 -14.31
CA GLY A 968 -34.67 -40.84 -14.16
C GLY A 968 -34.99 -42.34 -14.31
N GLY A 969 -34.00 -43.19 -14.63
CA GLY A 969 -34.23 -44.58 -15.04
C GLY A 969 -34.06 -45.66 -13.96
N SER A 970 -33.61 -45.32 -12.75
CA SER A 970 -33.11 -46.28 -11.75
C SER A 970 -34.01 -46.48 -10.51
N SER A 971 -35.32 -46.27 -10.64
CA SER A 971 -36.32 -46.46 -9.58
C SER A 971 -37.23 -47.68 -9.84
N GLY A 972 -36.64 -48.80 -10.25
CA GLY A 972 -37.35 -50.07 -10.46
C GLY A 972 -36.45 -51.29 -10.26
N SER A 973 -36.99 -52.32 -9.61
CA SER A 973 -36.39 -53.65 -9.34
C SER A 973 -35.00 -53.69 -8.69
N SER A 974 -34.97 -53.67 -7.35
CA SER A 974 -34.50 -54.80 -6.52
C SER A 974 -34.74 -54.49 -5.04
#